data_AF-A0A926HXT6-F1
#
_entry.id   AF-A0A926HXT6-F1
#
_cell.length_a   1.000
_cell.length_b   1.000
_cell.length_c   1.000
_cell.angle_alpha   90.00
_cell.angle_beta   90.00
_cell.angle_gamma   90.00
#
_symmetry.space_group_name_H-M   'P 1'
#
loop_
_entity.id
_entity.type
_entity.pdbx_description
1 polymer ?
#
loop_
_entity_poly.entity_id
_entity_poly.type
_entity_poly.pdbx_seq_one_letter_code
_entity_poly.pdbx_strand_id
1 'polypeptide(L)'
;MNKHERRNACRRFNSIFVFSFLVLVLFNILQPKEEYSQLENRYLQKFPELSANSVLSGQYMKDMEAYVSDHFAFRNFFVVFKSKMEYLMGKKENNGVYVCKNGYLMEKPKTLNDRLIEQNISAVKTLYNTDRYNVTVSVVPPAYEILKDDLPKNVYRDTILKLNAKLNDAFAGTGIVYADPTELLRKHKDDYLYYRTDHHLTSNGSYVVYHNLAKTLGYTPLSGDDFKISDVSREFLGTTYSKSLKKTTPDVICDYRPLETPRFKVKFPYEGTEADSMYFPAHLKEKDKYSYFLDGNHALTVIESPNKNGKNLVVLKDSYAHSIVPFLANHFETIHMIDLRYYNDDIIKYMGDNDVKDVLFLYSASSFMSDETIQKTAAYAENSVYLNQGVGMVFRTKPVGDGYFKNTAFIGDSLTDGLKDYANLPDAEFLCGTSMTIDALNTRQAPGGGTIMDRIQQGGFEKVYIMLGANEYVVESNKEKFIKKYGALIDTVKTHSPGAIVYIQSILPVSEQEQESGYLKNDEIKRYNQALLALAEEKEVYYIDVTRAVTDDKGNLISGSNTDGTHLNKEYYLKWLDYLKTHTVGASAEDGVGGESEEELKTDIDVKGLAQMVLQNVAFHDSLGEISRRVLYASYGLDESMLANAAGYRGGGATAEEIAVFEVKDEGDGAKVKQKAKDYIESRKNSFQNYIPGEMPKLNRPFIYANDKLVVVCIADDYGKLESKIKAFIK
;
A
#
# COMPACT_ATOMS: atom_id res chain seq x y z
N MET A 1 -3.10 -55.19 -53.20
CA MET A 1 -1.69 -55.16 -52.76
C MET A 1 -1.27 -56.50 -52.23
N ASN A 2 -0.26 -57.13 -52.84
CA ASN A 2 0.35 -58.35 -52.30
C ASN A 2 1.19 -58.05 -51.03
N LYS A 3 1.60 -59.09 -50.30
CA LYS A 3 2.37 -58.96 -49.03
C LYS A 3 3.67 -58.16 -49.21
N HIS A 4 4.28 -58.24 -50.39
CA HIS A 4 5.53 -57.53 -50.72
C HIS A 4 5.30 -56.04 -50.97
N GLU A 5 4.20 -55.67 -51.63
CA GLU A 5 3.77 -54.29 -51.85
C GLU A 5 3.38 -53.60 -50.55
N ARG A 6 2.67 -54.30 -49.64
CA ARG A 6 2.37 -53.78 -48.28
C ARG A 6 3.64 -53.52 -47.49
N ARG A 7 4.61 -54.43 -47.54
CA ARG A 7 5.90 -54.26 -46.85
C ARG A 7 6.71 -53.09 -47.41
N ASN A 8 6.71 -52.90 -48.73
CA ASN A 8 7.39 -51.78 -49.37
C ASN A 8 6.68 -50.44 -49.11
N ALA A 9 5.35 -50.42 -49.10
CA ALA A 9 4.56 -49.24 -48.73
C ALA A 9 4.78 -48.84 -47.27
N CYS A 10 4.75 -49.79 -46.32
CA CYS A 10 5.06 -49.51 -44.91
C CYS A 10 6.51 -49.02 -44.74
N ARG A 11 7.49 -49.61 -45.45
CA ARG A 11 8.89 -49.14 -45.41
C ARG A 11 9.04 -47.72 -45.94
N ARG A 12 8.37 -47.38 -47.04
CA ARG A 12 8.35 -46.01 -47.60
C ARG A 12 7.68 -45.04 -46.64
N PHE A 13 6.53 -45.39 -46.08
CA PHE A 13 5.83 -44.57 -45.08
C PHE A 13 6.71 -44.33 -43.85
N ASN A 14 7.32 -45.37 -43.28
CA ASN A 14 8.22 -45.24 -42.13
C ASN A 14 9.45 -44.38 -42.46
N SER A 15 10.04 -44.55 -43.65
CA SER A 15 11.19 -43.74 -44.07
C SER A 15 10.81 -42.27 -44.22
N ILE A 16 9.64 -41.97 -44.80
CA ILE A 16 9.11 -40.61 -44.92
C ILE A 16 8.83 -40.02 -43.53
N PHE A 17 8.21 -40.79 -42.64
CA PHE A 17 7.89 -40.36 -41.28
C PHE A 17 9.16 -40.02 -40.48
N VAL A 18 10.16 -40.92 -40.47
CA VAL A 18 11.44 -40.69 -39.79
C VAL A 18 12.18 -39.50 -40.39
N PHE A 19 12.23 -39.40 -41.73
CA PHE A 19 12.86 -38.24 -42.38
C PHE A 19 12.15 -36.93 -42.02
N SER A 20 10.81 -36.91 -42.04
CA SER A 20 10.02 -35.73 -41.66
C SER A 20 10.24 -35.34 -40.21
N PHE A 21 10.36 -36.32 -39.31
CA PHE A 21 10.66 -36.09 -37.90
C PHE A 21 12.07 -35.52 -37.70
N LEU A 22 13.07 -36.05 -38.40
CA LEU A 22 14.44 -35.52 -38.37
C LEU A 22 14.52 -34.08 -38.90
N VAL A 23 13.79 -33.78 -39.99
CA VAL A 23 13.67 -32.41 -40.52
C VAL A 23 13.02 -31.49 -39.49
N LEU A 24 11.95 -31.95 -38.80
CA LEU A 24 11.29 -31.17 -37.75
C LEU A 24 12.21 -30.89 -36.56
N VAL A 25 13.01 -31.87 -36.13
CA VAL A 25 14.02 -31.71 -35.08
C VAL A 25 15.11 -30.72 -35.51
N LEU A 26 15.63 -30.86 -36.73
CA LEU A 26 16.64 -29.95 -37.26
C LEU A 26 16.11 -28.52 -37.36
N PHE A 27 14.89 -28.35 -37.88
CA PHE A 27 14.22 -27.06 -37.94
C PHE A 27 13.99 -26.48 -36.53
N ASN A 28 13.61 -27.30 -35.56
CA ASN A 28 13.47 -26.88 -34.17
C ASN A 28 14.80 -26.35 -33.60
N ILE A 29 15.92 -27.00 -33.89
CA ILE A 29 17.23 -26.55 -33.43
C ILE A 29 17.65 -25.23 -34.11
N LEU A 30 17.39 -25.12 -35.43
CA LEU A 30 17.86 -24.00 -36.25
C LEU A 30 16.97 -22.75 -36.20
N GLN A 31 15.68 -22.89 -35.88
CA GLN A 31 14.77 -21.74 -35.88
C GLN A 31 15.17 -20.71 -34.81
N PRO A 32 15.05 -19.41 -35.10
CA PRO A 32 15.20 -18.37 -34.10
C PRO A 32 14.29 -18.63 -32.90
N LYS A 33 14.83 -18.46 -31.70
CA LYS A 33 14.11 -18.70 -30.45
C LYS A 33 13.48 -17.38 -30.02
N GLU A 34 12.16 -17.31 -30.08
CA GLU A 34 11.43 -16.15 -29.60
C GLU A 34 11.49 -16.10 -28.07
N GLU A 35 11.71 -14.93 -27.49
CA GLU A 35 11.69 -14.80 -26.03
C GLU A 35 10.27 -14.66 -25.47
N TYR A 36 9.32 -14.22 -26.30
CA TYR A 36 7.96 -13.88 -25.89
C TYR A 36 6.92 -14.41 -26.89
N SER A 37 5.93 -15.15 -26.38
CA SER A 37 4.79 -15.60 -27.19
C SER A 37 3.74 -14.50 -27.26
N GLN A 38 3.71 -13.81 -28.41
CA GLN A 38 2.62 -12.91 -28.73
C GLN A 38 1.28 -13.64 -28.75
N LEU A 39 1.15 -14.93 -29.06
CA LEU A 39 -0.15 -15.58 -29.02
C LEU A 39 -0.65 -15.81 -27.58
N GLU A 40 0.20 -16.38 -26.73
CA GLU A 40 -0.14 -16.80 -25.37
C GLU A 40 0.01 -15.68 -24.32
N ASN A 41 0.58 -14.53 -24.69
CA ASN A 41 0.86 -13.39 -23.82
C ASN A 41 1.79 -13.74 -22.64
N ARG A 42 2.87 -14.48 -22.90
CA ARG A 42 3.82 -14.92 -21.86
C ARG A 42 5.23 -15.06 -22.40
N TYR A 43 6.22 -14.91 -21.51
CA TYR A 43 7.60 -15.26 -21.81
C TYR A 43 7.75 -16.77 -22.00
N LEU A 44 8.61 -17.14 -22.95
CA LEU A 44 8.98 -18.51 -23.24
C LEU A 44 10.19 -18.90 -22.40
N GLN A 45 10.22 -20.16 -21.97
CA GLN A 45 11.31 -20.70 -21.16
C GLN A 45 12.66 -20.43 -21.84
N LYS A 46 13.61 -19.81 -21.14
CA LYS A 46 14.99 -19.63 -21.64
C LYS A 46 15.74 -20.95 -21.58
N PHE A 47 16.82 -21.07 -22.36
CA PHE A 47 17.67 -22.25 -22.33
C PHE A 47 18.19 -22.45 -20.89
N PRO A 48 17.91 -23.59 -20.24
CA PRO A 48 18.20 -23.74 -18.82
C PRO A 48 19.69 -23.91 -18.57
N GLU A 49 20.15 -23.35 -17.46
CA GLU A 49 21.55 -23.44 -17.06
C GLU A 49 21.83 -24.78 -16.36
N LEU A 50 22.84 -25.48 -16.86
CA LEU A 50 23.29 -26.74 -16.30
C LEU A 50 24.10 -26.50 -15.02
N SER A 51 23.61 -27.00 -13.89
CA SER A 51 24.33 -26.96 -12.61
C SER A 51 24.10 -28.25 -11.82
N ALA A 52 25.04 -28.62 -10.94
CA ALA A 52 24.90 -29.82 -10.11
C ALA A 52 23.62 -29.79 -9.25
N ASN A 53 23.26 -28.61 -8.71
CA ASN A 53 22.05 -28.42 -7.91
C ASN A 53 20.77 -28.55 -8.74
N SER A 54 20.73 -28.00 -9.97
CA SER A 54 19.55 -28.09 -10.85
C SER A 54 19.34 -29.51 -11.40
N VAL A 55 20.41 -30.29 -11.59
CA VAL A 55 20.31 -31.69 -12.01
C VAL A 55 19.83 -32.58 -10.86
N LEU A 56 20.41 -32.44 -9.66
CA LEU A 56 20.03 -33.24 -8.48
C LEU A 56 18.60 -32.96 -8.01
N SER A 57 18.11 -31.71 -8.13
CA SER A 57 16.73 -31.35 -7.78
C SER A 57 15.69 -31.73 -8.84
N GLY A 58 16.13 -32.18 -10.02
CA GLY A 58 15.27 -32.42 -11.18
C GLY A 58 14.78 -31.14 -11.88
N GLN A 59 15.17 -29.95 -11.41
CA GLN A 59 14.75 -28.67 -11.99
C GLN A 59 15.26 -28.51 -13.43
N TYR A 60 16.51 -28.89 -13.72
CA TYR A 60 17.07 -28.82 -15.06
C TYR A 60 16.23 -29.63 -16.07
N MET A 61 15.75 -30.81 -15.68
CA MET A 61 14.93 -31.65 -16.56
C MET A 61 13.56 -31.01 -16.82
N LYS A 62 12.94 -30.44 -15.79
CA LYS A 62 11.67 -29.69 -15.93
C LYS A 62 11.84 -28.46 -16.83
N ASP A 63 12.90 -27.69 -16.63
CA ASP A 63 13.16 -26.49 -17.42
C ASP A 63 13.54 -26.85 -18.86
N MET A 64 14.26 -27.96 -19.08
CA MET A 64 14.53 -28.48 -20.43
C MET A 64 13.26 -28.94 -21.13
N GLU A 65 12.35 -29.62 -20.42
CA GLU A 65 11.05 -30.01 -20.96
C GLU A 65 10.20 -28.78 -21.33
N ALA A 66 10.15 -27.79 -20.44
CA ALA A 66 9.51 -26.51 -20.69
C ALA A 66 10.14 -25.77 -21.88
N TYR A 67 11.47 -25.74 -21.98
CA TYR A 67 12.21 -25.13 -23.09
C TYR A 67 11.88 -25.82 -24.43
N VAL A 68 11.95 -27.15 -24.49
CA VAL A 68 11.65 -27.90 -25.71
C VAL A 68 10.18 -27.71 -26.12
N SER A 69 9.26 -27.68 -25.16
CA SER A 69 7.84 -27.42 -25.38
C SER A 69 7.60 -26.01 -25.94
N ASP A 70 8.20 -25.00 -25.31
CA ASP A 70 8.04 -23.58 -25.64
C ASP A 70 8.65 -23.21 -26.99
N HIS A 71 9.77 -23.84 -27.32
CA HIS A 71 10.47 -23.60 -28.58
C HIS A 71 10.19 -24.66 -29.64
N PHE A 72 9.10 -25.41 -29.50
CA PHE A 72 8.71 -26.43 -30.46
C PHE A 72 8.38 -25.83 -31.83
N ALA A 73 8.88 -26.43 -32.90
CA ALA A 73 8.57 -26.02 -34.27
C ALA A 73 7.06 -26.00 -34.51
N PHE A 74 6.55 -24.88 -35.05
CA PHE A 74 5.11 -24.67 -35.26
C PHE A 74 4.26 -24.71 -33.97
N ARG A 75 4.83 -24.40 -32.80
CA ARG A 75 4.11 -24.37 -31.51
C ARG A 75 2.75 -23.68 -31.59
N ASN A 76 2.69 -22.47 -32.15
CA ASN A 76 1.45 -21.69 -32.24
C ASN A 76 0.33 -22.48 -32.96
N PHE A 77 0.67 -23.23 -34.01
CA PHE A 77 -0.29 -24.10 -34.69
C PHE A 77 -0.78 -25.22 -33.75
N PHE A 78 0.13 -25.92 -33.07
CA PHE A 78 -0.24 -27.03 -32.19
C PHE A 78 -1.04 -26.59 -30.96
N VAL A 79 -0.69 -25.46 -30.35
CA VAL A 79 -1.41 -24.94 -29.18
C VAL A 79 -2.85 -24.54 -29.57
N VAL A 80 -3.03 -23.83 -30.69
CA VAL A 80 -4.36 -23.49 -31.22
C VAL A 80 -5.13 -24.74 -31.64
N PHE A 81 -4.47 -25.70 -32.30
CA PHE A 81 -5.08 -26.95 -32.72
C PHE A 81 -5.55 -27.78 -31.51
N LYS A 82 -4.71 -27.93 -30.49
CA LYS A 82 -5.06 -28.58 -29.21
C LYS A 82 -6.30 -27.92 -28.63
N SER A 83 -6.29 -26.60 -28.46
CA SER A 83 -7.42 -25.87 -27.88
C SER A 83 -8.70 -26.06 -28.71
N LYS A 84 -8.62 -26.01 -30.05
CA LYS A 84 -9.75 -26.32 -30.93
C LYS A 84 -10.29 -27.74 -30.73
N MET A 85 -9.42 -28.74 -30.60
CA MET A 85 -9.85 -30.12 -30.34
C MET A 85 -10.51 -30.26 -28.96
N GLU A 86 -9.94 -29.64 -27.93
CA GLU A 86 -10.54 -29.62 -26.59
C GLU A 86 -11.96 -29.04 -26.59
N TYR A 87 -12.18 -27.93 -27.30
CA TYR A 87 -13.51 -27.35 -27.45
C TYR A 87 -14.46 -28.23 -28.27
N LEU A 88 -13.98 -28.90 -29.33
CA LEU A 88 -14.79 -29.88 -30.08
C LEU A 88 -15.18 -31.09 -29.23
N MET A 89 -14.34 -31.48 -28.27
CA MET A 89 -14.64 -32.52 -27.28
C MET A 89 -15.57 -32.05 -26.17
N GLY A 90 -16.09 -30.81 -26.23
CA GLY A 90 -17.08 -30.28 -25.30
C GLY A 90 -16.51 -29.60 -24.06
N LYS A 91 -15.18 -29.40 -23.97
CA LYS A 91 -14.57 -28.58 -22.92
C LYS A 91 -15.13 -27.16 -22.99
N LYS A 92 -15.45 -26.55 -21.85
CA LYS A 92 -16.00 -25.17 -21.78
C LYS A 92 -15.10 -24.21 -21.00
N GLU A 93 -13.90 -24.65 -20.66
CA GLU A 93 -12.93 -23.93 -19.86
C GLU A 93 -11.54 -24.25 -20.39
N ASN A 94 -10.66 -23.26 -20.46
CA ASN A 94 -9.26 -23.49 -20.76
C ASN A 94 -8.40 -22.45 -20.02
N ASN A 95 -7.36 -22.91 -19.33
CA ASN A 95 -6.44 -22.09 -18.53
C ASN A 95 -7.18 -21.11 -17.59
N GLY A 96 -8.24 -21.58 -16.94
CA GLY A 96 -9.03 -20.77 -16.00
C GLY A 96 -9.97 -19.77 -16.66
N VAL A 97 -10.20 -19.85 -17.97
CA VAL A 97 -11.15 -18.99 -18.70
C VAL A 97 -12.32 -19.82 -19.22
N TYR A 98 -13.53 -19.43 -18.82
CA TYR A 98 -14.78 -20.02 -19.30
C TYR A 98 -15.19 -19.46 -20.67
N VAL A 99 -15.67 -20.34 -21.53
CA VAL A 99 -16.37 -19.96 -22.76
C VAL A 99 -17.85 -19.76 -22.41
N CYS A 100 -18.28 -18.51 -22.44
CA CYS A 100 -19.61 -18.07 -22.05
C CYS A 100 -20.52 -17.86 -23.26
N LYS A 101 -21.79 -17.57 -23.01
CA LYS A 101 -22.72 -17.09 -24.06
C LYS A 101 -22.27 -15.73 -24.59
N ASN A 102 -22.88 -15.30 -25.70
CA ASN A 102 -22.65 -13.99 -26.33
C ASN A 102 -21.18 -13.68 -26.70
N GLY A 103 -20.34 -14.72 -26.82
CA GLY A 103 -18.95 -14.62 -27.22
C GLY A 103 -17.97 -14.25 -26.10
N TYR A 104 -18.43 -14.14 -24.85
CA TYR A 104 -17.59 -13.77 -23.71
C TYR A 104 -16.63 -14.88 -23.28
N LEU A 105 -15.45 -14.47 -22.86
CA LEU A 105 -14.39 -15.26 -22.28
C LEU A 105 -14.08 -14.70 -20.89
N MET A 106 -14.66 -15.32 -19.86
CA MET A 106 -14.60 -14.79 -18.49
C MET A 106 -13.66 -15.64 -17.63
N GLU A 107 -12.85 -14.98 -16.81
CA GLU A 107 -12.01 -15.69 -15.84
C GLU A 107 -12.87 -16.43 -14.81
N LYS A 108 -12.34 -17.56 -14.33
CA LYS A 108 -12.96 -18.34 -13.27
C LYS A 108 -13.06 -17.48 -12.00
N PRO A 109 -14.22 -17.50 -11.30
CA PRO A 109 -14.36 -16.78 -10.04
C PRO A 109 -13.27 -17.17 -9.04
N LYS A 110 -12.58 -16.17 -8.50
CA LYS A 110 -11.60 -16.38 -7.42
C LYS A 110 -12.31 -16.79 -6.14
N THR A 111 -11.58 -17.48 -5.27
CA THR A 111 -12.00 -17.76 -3.89
C THR A 111 -11.61 -16.60 -2.98
N LEU A 112 -12.40 -16.35 -1.95
CA LEU A 112 -12.04 -15.38 -0.91
C LEU A 112 -10.77 -15.83 -0.20
N ASN A 113 -9.86 -14.88 0.02
CA ASN A 113 -8.76 -15.01 0.96
C ASN A 113 -9.06 -14.06 2.13
N ASP A 114 -9.84 -14.55 3.11
CA ASP A 114 -10.36 -13.69 4.19
C ASP A 114 -9.24 -12.97 4.95
N ARG A 115 -8.14 -13.66 5.22
CA ARG A 115 -6.96 -13.06 5.89
C ARG A 115 -6.42 -11.87 5.10
N LEU A 116 -6.22 -12.04 3.79
CA LEU A 116 -5.67 -10.98 2.95
C LEU A 116 -6.66 -9.82 2.78
N ILE A 117 -7.96 -10.12 2.64
CA ILE A 117 -9.00 -9.10 2.58
C ILE A 117 -9.02 -8.27 3.87
N GLU A 118 -8.92 -8.91 5.04
CA GLU A 118 -8.85 -8.23 6.34
C GLU A 118 -7.59 -7.39 6.48
N GLN A 119 -6.44 -7.88 6.01
CA GLN A 119 -5.20 -7.09 5.97
C GLN A 119 -5.32 -5.86 5.07
N ASN A 120 -5.95 -5.99 3.90
CA ASN A 120 -6.16 -4.88 2.97
C ASN A 120 -7.15 -3.85 3.54
N ILE A 121 -8.24 -4.30 4.16
CA ILE A 121 -9.18 -3.43 4.90
C ILE A 121 -8.45 -2.69 6.02
N SER A 122 -7.65 -3.40 6.81
CA SER A 122 -6.85 -2.80 7.89
C SER A 122 -5.93 -1.71 7.35
N ALA A 123 -5.26 -1.96 6.22
CA ALA A 123 -4.36 -0.98 5.63
C ALA A 123 -5.05 0.30 5.13
N VAL A 124 -6.24 0.16 4.55
CA VAL A 124 -7.09 1.32 4.20
C VAL A 124 -7.48 2.09 5.46
N LYS A 125 -7.89 1.40 6.53
CA LYS A 125 -8.25 2.03 7.81
C LYS A 125 -7.06 2.74 8.45
N THR A 126 -5.87 2.14 8.44
CA THR A 126 -4.65 2.76 8.98
C THR A 126 -4.34 4.06 8.23
N LEU A 127 -4.46 4.07 6.90
CA LEU A 127 -4.27 5.29 6.13
C LEU A 127 -5.32 6.37 6.48
N TYR A 128 -6.59 5.99 6.55
CA TYR A 128 -7.68 6.89 6.93
C TYR A 128 -7.48 7.47 8.33
N ASN A 129 -7.08 6.65 9.31
CA ASN A 129 -6.83 7.03 10.70
C ASN A 129 -5.60 7.93 10.89
N THR A 130 -4.89 8.30 9.81
CA THR A 130 -3.95 9.43 9.86
C THR A 130 -4.66 10.77 9.92
N ASP A 131 -5.98 10.81 9.67
CA ASP A 131 -6.85 12.00 9.69
C ASP A 131 -6.38 13.15 8.77
N ARG A 132 -5.50 12.84 7.82
CA ARG A 132 -4.98 13.78 6.81
C ARG A 132 -5.69 13.63 5.46
N TYR A 133 -6.37 12.49 5.24
CA TYR A 133 -6.89 12.10 3.95
C TYR A 133 -8.38 11.71 4.00
N ASN A 134 -9.13 12.20 3.03
CA ASN A 134 -10.45 11.68 2.69
C ASN A 134 -10.27 10.41 1.87
N VAL A 135 -10.70 9.27 2.40
CA VAL A 135 -10.48 7.97 1.75
C VAL A 135 -11.77 7.45 1.14
N THR A 136 -11.73 7.25 -0.18
CA THR A 136 -12.76 6.54 -0.94
C THR A 136 -12.22 5.20 -1.41
N VAL A 137 -13.03 4.15 -1.29
CA VAL A 137 -12.71 2.82 -1.81
C VAL A 137 -13.75 2.45 -2.87
N SER A 138 -13.30 2.06 -4.06
CA SER A 138 -14.16 1.50 -5.09
C SER A 138 -13.56 0.20 -5.62
N VAL A 139 -14.30 -0.87 -5.43
CA VAL A 139 -13.91 -2.21 -5.85
C VAL A 139 -14.82 -2.63 -7.00
N VAL A 140 -14.26 -2.65 -8.21
CA VAL A 140 -15.03 -2.89 -9.43
C VAL A 140 -15.24 -4.39 -9.63
N PRO A 141 -16.49 -4.86 -9.81
CA PRO A 141 -16.75 -6.27 -10.01
C PRO A 141 -16.21 -6.76 -11.37
N PRO A 142 -15.75 -8.01 -11.47
CA PRO A 142 -15.40 -8.63 -12.74
C PRO A 142 -16.65 -8.99 -13.56
N ALA A 143 -16.47 -9.21 -14.86
CA ALA A 143 -17.55 -9.51 -15.80
C ALA A 143 -18.47 -10.65 -15.36
N TYR A 144 -17.94 -11.70 -14.71
CA TYR A 144 -18.73 -12.87 -14.30
C TYR A 144 -19.78 -12.55 -13.22
N GLU A 145 -19.63 -11.44 -12.49
CA GLU A 145 -20.59 -11.01 -11.47
C GLU A 145 -21.78 -10.27 -12.11
N ILE A 146 -21.50 -9.40 -13.08
CA ILE A 146 -22.50 -8.58 -13.77
C ILE A 146 -23.23 -9.40 -14.85
N LEU A 147 -22.49 -10.21 -15.59
CA LEU A 147 -22.96 -11.02 -16.73
C LEU A 147 -23.14 -12.50 -16.35
N LYS A 148 -23.55 -12.78 -15.12
CA LYS A 148 -23.67 -14.15 -14.58
C LYS A 148 -24.56 -15.09 -15.40
N ASP A 149 -25.55 -14.54 -16.11
CA ASP A 149 -26.49 -15.30 -16.94
C ASP A 149 -25.82 -15.91 -18.21
N ASP A 150 -24.65 -15.39 -18.57
CA ASP A 150 -23.82 -15.84 -19.69
C ASP A 150 -22.84 -16.95 -19.30
N LEU A 151 -22.58 -17.14 -18.00
CA LEU A 151 -21.71 -18.19 -17.51
C LEU A 151 -22.24 -19.60 -17.82
N PRO A 152 -21.35 -20.61 -17.91
CA PRO A 152 -21.77 -22.00 -17.85
C PRO A 152 -22.61 -22.31 -16.61
N LYS A 153 -23.55 -23.27 -16.73
CA LYS A 153 -24.39 -23.68 -15.60
C LYS A 153 -23.53 -24.12 -14.40
N ASN A 154 -23.95 -23.75 -13.18
CA ASN A 154 -23.38 -24.16 -11.90
C ASN A 154 -21.95 -23.67 -11.56
N VAL A 155 -21.37 -22.75 -12.34
CA VAL A 155 -20.01 -22.20 -12.05
C VAL A 155 -20.04 -20.89 -11.27
N TYR A 156 -21.15 -20.15 -11.29
CA TYR A 156 -21.28 -18.90 -10.54
C TYR A 156 -21.08 -19.12 -9.03
N ARG A 157 -20.46 -18.14 -8.39
CA ARG A 157 -20.22 -18.07 -6.94
C ARG A 157 -20.50 -16.65 -6.49
N ASP A 158 -21.11 -16.51 -5.33
CA ASP A 158 -21.46 -15.23 -4.68
C ASP A 158 -20.25 -14.54 -4.02
N THR A 159 -19.03 -14.81 -4.51
CA THR A 159 -17.77 -14.29 -3.95
C THR A 159 -17.80 -12.76 -3.86
N ILE A 160 -18.24 -12.07 -4.92
CA ILE A 160 -18.21 -10.60 -4.98
C ILE A 160 -19.27 -10.00 -4.06
N LEU A 161 -20.45 -10.60 -3.98
CA LEU A 161 -21.48 -10.20 -3.01
C LEU A 161 -20.96 -10.29 -1.56
N LYS A 162 -20.25 -11.37 -1.23
CA LYS A 162 -19.64 -11.55 0.10
C LYS A 162 -18.51 -10.56 0.36
N LEU A 163 -17.68 -10.25 -0.64
CA LEU A 163 -16.66 -9.22 -0.54
C LEU A 163 -17.30 -7.85 -0.28
N ASN A 164 -18.32 -7.47 -1.06
CA ASN A 164 -19.01 -6.19 -0.90
C ASN A 164 -19.68 -6.08 0.47
N ALA A 165 -20.28 -7.16 0.99
CA ALA A 165 -20.81 -7.18 2.35
C ALA A 165 -19.71 -6.92 3.39
N LYS A 166 -18.58 -7.64 3.29
CA LYS A 166 -17.40 -7.42 4.17
C LYS A 166 -16.88 -6.00 4.12
N LEU A 167 -16.78 -5.38 2.94
CA LEU A 167 -16.29 -4.01 2.78
C LEU A 167 -17.29 -2.98 3.33
N ASN A 168 -18.59 -3.16 3.05
CA ASN A 168 -19.63 -2.32 3.64
C ASN A 168 -19.61 -2.40 5.16
N ASP A 169 -19.61 -3.61 5.73
CA ASP A 169 -19.60 -3.80 7.18
C ASP A 169 -18.32 -3.24 7.82
N ALA A 170 -17.18 -3.40 7.15
CA ALA A 170 -15.91 -2.91 7.67
C ALA A 170 -15.81 -1.39 7.69
N PHE A 171 -16.36 -0.70 6.69
CA PHE A 171 -16.29 0.75 6.56
C PHE A 171 -17.54 1.47 7.09
N ALA A 172 -18.60 0.74 7.42
CA ALA A 172 -19.78 1.27 8.09
C ALA A 172 -19.40 1.97 9.40
N GLY A 173 -19.94 3.17 9.62
CA GLY A 173 -19.65 3.98 10.81
C GLY A 173 -18.29 4.68 10.79
N THR A 174 -17.46 4.45 9.78
CA THR A 174 -16.23 5.23 9.54
C THR A 174 -16.50 6.39 8.56
N GLY A 175 -15.57 7.34 8.42
CA GLY A 175 -15.62 8.33 7.34
C GLY A 175 -15.09 7.83 6.00
N ILE A 176 -14.67 6.55 5.91
CA ILE A 176 -14.25 5.94 4.65
C ILE A 176 -15.49 5.65 3.80
N VAL A 177 -15.51 6.14 2.57
CA VAL A 177 -16.64 5.91 1.66
C VAL A 177 -16.38 4.71 0.77
N TYR A 178 -17.17 3.65 0.93
CA TYR A 178 -17.19 2.53 -0.01
C TYR A 178 -18.16 2.80 -1.16
N ALA A 179 -17.63 3.17 -2.33
CA ALA A 179 -18.37 3.44 -3.55
C ALA A 179 -18.48 2.18 -4.41
N ASP A 180 -19.38 1.27 -4.03
CA ASP A 180 -19.67 0.02 -4.76
C ASP A 180 -20.41 0.29 -6.10
N PRO A 181 -19.81 0.00 -7.27
CA PRO A 181 -20.46 0.23 -8.57
C PRO A 181 -21.36 -0.93 -9.02
N THR A 182 -21.47 -2.01 -8.25
CA THR A 182 -22.09 -3.28 -8.70
C THR A 182 -23.54 -3.11 -9.14
N GLU A 183 -24.36 -2.43 -8.34
CA GLU A 183 -25.78 -2.23 -8.67
C GLU A 183 -25.98 -1.33 -9.89
N LEU A 184 -25.13 -0.32 -10.06
CA LEU A 184 -25.22 0.56 -11.23
C LEU A 184 -24.79 -0.19 -12.50
N LEU A 185 -23.71 -0.99 -12.44
CA LEU A 185 -23.29 -1.86 -13.54
C LEU A 185 -24.37 -2.89 -13.91
N ARG A 186 -25.07 -3.47 -12.93
CA ARG A 186 -26.19 -4.41 -13.18
C ARG A 186 -27.35 -3.76 -13.93
N LYS A 187 -27.68 -2.50 -13.63
CA LYS A 187 -28.74 -1.75 -14.35
C LYS A 187 -28.38 -1.53 -15.83
N HIS A 188 -27.08 -1.45 -16.12
CA HIS A 188 -26.53 -1.27 -17.46
C HIS A 188 -26.01 -2.57 -18.08
N LYS A 189 -26.35 -3.76 -17.54
CA LYS A 189 -25.75 -5.03 -17.98
C LYS A 189 -25.98 -5.39 -19.45
N ASP A 190 -27.03 -4.82 -20.05
CA ASP A 190 -27.37 -5.02 -21.45
C ASP A 190 -26.55 -4.09 -22.37
N ASP A 191 -25.87 -3.09 -21.80
CA ASP A 191 -24.84 -2.32 -22.47
C ASP A 191 -23.55 -3.14 -22.58
N TYR A 192 -22.72 -2.81 -23.56
CA TYR A 192 -21.43 -3.49 -23.78
C TYR A 192 -20.38 -3.00 -22.76
N LEU A 193 -20.51 -3.43 -21.50
CA LEU A 193 -19.73 -2.93 -20.35
C LEU A 193 -18.33 -3.55 -20.18
N TYR A 194 -18.15 -4.80 -20.59
CA TYR A 194 -16.88 -5.53 -20.49
C TYR A 194 -16.46 -6.02 -21.86
N TYR A 195 -15.14 -6.08 -22.10
CA TYR A 195 -14.63 -6.73 -23.30
C TYR A 195 -15.00 -8.22 -23.29
N ARG A 196 -15.27 -8.80 -24.46
CA ARG A 196 -15.56 -10.24 -24.57
C ARG A 196 -14.31 -11.08 -24.44
N THR A 197 -13.16 -10.52 -24.79
CA THR A 197 -11.87 -11.20 -24.96
C THR A 197 -10.79 -10.70 -24.02
N ASP A 198 -11.15 -9.76 -23.14
CA ASP A 198 -10.30 -9.22 -22.10
C ASP A 198 -11.04 -9.18 -20.75
N HIS A 199 -10.29 -9.09 -19.67
CA HIS A 199 -10.83 -9.04 -18.31
C HIS A 199 -11.26 -7.63 -17.87
N HIS A 200 -10.86 -6.56 -18.57
CA HIS A 200 -11.18 -5.18 -18.22
C HIS A 200 -12.59 -4.74 -18.66
N LEU A 201 -13.01 -3.60 -18.10
CA LEU A 201 -14.15 -2.82 -18.59
C LEU A 201 -13.86 -2.24 -19.99
N THR A 202 -14.91 -2.09 -20.79
CA THR A 202 -14.89 -1.17 -21.94
C THR A 202 -15.00 0.28 -21.45
N SER A 203 -14.81 1.26 -22.34
CA SER A 203 -15.07 2.67 -22.00
C SER A 203 -16.51 2.93 -21.54
N ASN A 204 -17.50 2.17 -22.03
CA ASN A 204 -18.88 2.26 -21.55
C ASN A 204 -18.98 1.78 -20.09
N GLY A 205 -18.34 0.66 -19.76
CA GLY A 205 -18.26 0.17 -18.39
C GLY A 205 -17.55 1.14 -17.46
N SER A 206 -16.44 1.72 -17.92
CA SER A 206 -15.70 2.74 -17.18
C SER A 206 -16.49 4.02 -16.97
N TYR A 207 -17.29 4.43 -17.95
CA TYR A 207 -18.21 5.57 -17.83
C TYR A 207 -19.27 5.33 -16.75
N VAL A 208 -19.79 4.10 -16.62
CA VAL A 208 -20.73 3.75 -15.54
C VAL A 208 -20.05 3.83 -14.17
N VAL A 209 -18.84 3.28 -14.01
CA VAL A 209 -18.09 3.40 -12.74
C VAL A 209 -17.77 4.86 -12.40
N TYR A 210 -17.39 5.64 -13.40
CA TYR A 210 -17.19 7.09 -13.28
C TYR A 210 -18.44 7.82 -12.77
N HIS A 211 -19.63 7.49 -13.25
CA HIS A 211 -20.88 8.05 -12.71
C HIS A 211 -21.13 7.63 -11.26
N ASN A 212 -20.79 6.39 -10.89
CA ASN A 212 -20.92 5.91 -9.51
C ASN A 212 -20.06 6.71 -8.51
N LEU A 213 -18.87 7.14 -8.95
CA LEU A 213 -17.92 7.88 -8.11
C LEU A 213 -18.29 9.35 -7.91
N ALA A 214 -19.14 9.93 -8.76
CA ALA A 214 -19.38 11.37 -8.84
C ALA A 214 -19.85 12.00 -7.53
N LYS A 215 -20.83 11.37 -6.87
CA LYS A 215 -21.37 11.86 -5.61
C LYS A 215 -20.30 11.87 -4.50
N THR A 216 -19.53 10.80 -4.41
CA THR A 216 -18.52 10.62 -3.36
C THR A 216 -17.33 11.56 -3.54
N LEU A 217 -16.89 11.75 -4.78
CA LEU A 217 -15.73 12.57 -5.11
C LEU A 217 -16.09 14.05 -5.42
N GLY A 218 -17.36 14.44 -5.26
CA GLY A 218 -17.78 15.83 -5.31
C GLY A 218 -17.63 16.49 -6.68
N TYR A 219 -18.02 15.80 -7.76
CA TYR A 219 -18.10 16.36 -9.10
C TYR A 219 -19.44 16.06 -9.79
N THR A 220 -19.77 16.87 -10.79
CA THR A 220 -20.92 16.61 -11.68
C THR A 220 -20.42 15.86 -12.91
N PRO A 221 -20.96 14.66 -13.18
CA PRO A 221 -20.43 13.86 -14.27
C PRO A 221 -20.82 14.45 -15.62
N LEU A 222 -19.90 14.41 -16.59
CA LEU A 222 -20.17 14.72 -17.99
C LEU A 222 -21.17 13.71 -18.56
N SER A 223 -22.08 14.19 -19.39
CA SER A 223 -23.06 13.40 -20.13
C SER A 223 -22.42 12.78 -21.37
N GLY A 224 -23.12 11.82 -22.01
CA GLY A 224 -22.63 11.20 -23.25
C GLY A 224 -22.47 12.21 -24.39
N ASP A 225 -23.31 13.25 -24.41
CA ASP A 225 -23.30 14.30 -25.44
C ASP A 225 -22.11 15.26 -25.29
N ASP A 226 -21.42 15.24 -24.14
CA ASP A 226 -20.21 16.04 -23.90
C ASP A 226 -18.95 15.39 -24.48
N PHE A 227 -19.06 14.19 -25.06
CA PHE A 227 -17.95 13.45 -25.64
C PHE A 227 -18.12 13.22 -27.14
N LYS A 228 -17.02 13.40 -27.87
CA LYS A 228 -16.80 12.73 -29.14
C LYS A 228 -16.37 11.29 -28.88
N ILE A 229 -17.27 10.36 -29.15
CA ILE A 229 -17.02 8.92 -29.04
C ILE A 229 -16.48 8.41 -30.39
N SER A 230 -15.39 7.65 -30.38
CA SER A 230 -14.81 7.10 -31.62
C SER A 230 -14.28 5.68 -31.41
N ASP A 231 -14.57 4.81 -32.38
CA ASP A 231 -13.97 3.48 -32.46
C ASP A 231 -12.52 3.63 -32.94
N VAL A 232 -11.56 3.36 -32.06
CA VAL A 232 -10.13 3.51 -32.36
C VAL A 232 -9.48 2.20 -32.79
N SER A 233 -10.09 1.06 -32.45
CA SER A 233 -9.71 -0.26 -32.96
C SER A 233 -10.89 -1.21 -32.96
N ARG A 234 -10.94 -2.12 -33.95
CA ARG A 234 -11.91 -3.23 -34.03
C ARG A 234 -11.25 -4.61 -33.99
N GLU A 235 -9.98 -4.65 -33.59
CA GLU A 235 -9.11 -5.82 -33.68
C GLU A 235 -8.54 -6.21 -32.32
N PHE A 236 -9.26 -5.92 -31.24
CA PHE A 236 -8.77 -6.22 -29.90
C PHE A 236 -9.05 -7.67 -29.50
N LEU A 237 -7.99 -8.40 -29.20
CA LEU A 237 -8.03 -9.75 -28.63
C LEU A 237 -7.17 -9.76 -27.37
N GLY A 238 -7.83 -9.65 -26.22
CA GLY A 238 -7.18 -9.40 -24.95
C GLY A 238 -6.61 -10.64 -24.23
N THR A 239 -6.43 -10.48 -22.92
CA THR A 239 -5.75 -11.49 -22.09
C THR A 239 -6.58 -12.77 -21.91
N THR A 240 -7.91 -12.69 -21.83
CA THR A 240 -8.76 -13.88 -21.68
C THR A 240 -8.85 -14.68 -22.99
N TYR A 241 -8.74 -14.02 -24.15
CA TYR A 241 -8.47 -14.70 -25.42
C TYR A 241 -7.12 -15.39 -25.40
N SER A 242 -6.06 -14.70 -24.98
CA SER A 242 -4.70 -15.27 -24.94
C SER A 242 -4.60 -16.52 -24.07
N LYS A 243 -5.34 -16.56 -22.96
CA LYS A 243 -5.44 -17.73 -22.07
C LYS A 243 -6.26 -18.86 -22.67
N SER A 244 -7.41 -18.55 -23.28
CA SER A 244 -8.36 -19.57 -23.76
C SER A 244 -8.01 -20.13 -25.14
N LEU A 245 -7.48 -19.27 -26.02
CA LEU A 245 -7.25 -19.47 -27.46
C LEU A 245 -8.50 -19.90 -28.22
N LYS A 246 -9.68 -19.59 -27.68
CA LYS A 246 -10.96 -19.84 -28.32
C LYS A 246 -11.13 -18.88 -29.50
N LYS A 247 -11.27 -19.42 -30.72
CA LYS A 247 -11.66 -18.63 -31.89
C LYS A 247 -12.96 -17.86 -31.58
N THR A 248 -12.88 -16.54 -31.69
CA THR A 248 -13.93 -15.58 -31.32
C THR A 248 -13.83 -14.32 -32.19
N THR A 249 -14.78 -13.40 -32.03
CA THR A 249 -14.78 -12.09 -32.68
C THR A 249 -13.95 -11.11 -31.83
N PRO A 250 -13.02 -10.36 -32.43
CA PRO A 250 -12.32 -9.29 -31.73
C PRO A 250 -13.27 -8.22 -31.18
N ASP A 251 -12.86 -7.61 -30.08
CA ASP A 251 -13.54 -6.49 -29.45
C ASP A 251 -13.20 -5.15 -30.11
N VAL A 252 -14.02 -4.15 -29.82
CA VAL A 252 -13.85 -2.76 -30.26
C VAL A 252 -13.38 -1.93 -29.07
N ILE A 253 -12.27 -1.20 -29.25
CA ILE A 253 -11.84 -0.17 -28.31
C ILE A 253 -12.42 1.16 -28.78
N CYS A 254 -13.12 1.83 -27.88
CA CYS A 254 -13.67 3.17 -28.09
C CYS A 254 -12.90 4.15 -27.21
N ASP A 255 -12.85 5.42 -27.61
CA ASP A 255 -12.46 6.50 -26.72
C ASP A 255 -13.57 7.53 -26.56
N TYR A 256 -13.51 8.24 -25.44
CA TYR A 256 -14.46 9.27 -25.05
C TYR A 256 -13.68 10.55 -24.89
N ARG A 257 -13.54 11.31 -25.98
CA ARG A 257 -12.82 12.58 -25.95
C ARG A 257 -13.79 13.72 -25.67
N PRO A 258 -13.59 14.52 -24.60
CA PRO A 258 -14.41 15.70 -24.36
C PRO A 258 -14.46 16.61 -25.61
N LEU A 259 -15.64 17.17 -25.92
CA LEU A 259 -15.85 18.00 -27.11
C LEU A 259 -15.04 19.31 -27.05
N GLU A 260 -15.01 19.94 -25.88
CA GLU A 260 -14.02 20.96 -25.57
C GLU A 260 -12.72 20.24 -25.27
N THR A 261 -11.59 20.62 -25.90
CA THR A 261 -10.32 19.88 -25.74
C THR A 261 -9.44 20.53 -24.66
N PRO A 262 -9.51 20.09 -23.40
CA PRO A 262 -8.48 20.39 -22.42
C PRO A 262 -7.17 19.71 -22.86
N ARG A 263 -6.10 20.49 -23.02
CA ARG A 263 -4.75 19.91 -23.17
C ARG A 263 -4.33 19.37 -21.80
N PHE A 264 -4.37 18.06 -21.66
CA PHE A 264 -3.81 17.37 -20.50
C PHE A 264 -2.30 17.21 -20.66
N LYS A 265 -1.58 17.22 -19.55
CA LYS A 265 -0.20 16.79 -19.50
C LYS A 265 -0.10 15.52 -18.68
N VAL A 266 0.49 14.47 -19.23
CA VAL A 266 0.70 13.19 -18.56
C VAL A 266 2.20 13.01 -18.38
N LYS A 267 2.63 12.77 -17.15
CA LYS A 267 4.04 12.60 -16.79
C LYS A 267 4.25 11.20 -16.20
N PHE A 268 5.38 10.61 -16.55
CA PHE A 268 5.87 9.32 -16.06
C PHE A 268 7.21 9.56 -15.37
N PRO A 269 7.22 9.93 -14.08
CA PRO A 269 8.42 10.46 -13.43
C PRO A 269 9.58 9.46 -13.33
N TYR A 270 9.30 8.17 -13.14
CA TYR A 270 10.35 7.14 -13.04
C TYR A 270 11.00 6.86 -14.41
N GLU A 271 10.25 7.03 -15.48
CA GLU A 271 10.69 6.86 -16.86
C GLU A 271 11.32 8.15 -17.42
N GLY A 272 11.08 9.30 -16.77
CA GLY A 272 11.56 10.60 -17.22
C GLY A 272 10.89 11.08 -18.51
N THR A 273 9.66 10.65 -18.78
CA THR A 273 8.92 10.97 -20.02
C THR A 273 7.61 11.70 -19.75
N GLU A 274 7.11 12.41 -20.76
CA GLU A 274 5.84 13.13 -20.72
C GLU A 274 5.09 13.05 -22.06
N ALA A 275 3.77 13.21 -22.01
CA ALA A 275 2.87 13.21 -23.16
C ALA A 275 1.74 14.24 -22.98
N ASP A 276 1.18 14.71 -24.10
CA ASP A 276 0.08 15.69 -24.10
C ASP A 276 -1.31 15.04 -24.18
N SER A 277 -1.41 13.74 -23.87
CA SER A 277 -2.62 12.95 -24.03
C SER A 277 -2.63 11.75 -23.08
N MET A 278 -3.82 11.39 -22.59
CA MET A 278 -4.08 10.15 -21.86
C MET A 278 -4.31 8.95 -22.79
N TYR A 279 -4.36 9.19 -24.10
CA TYR A 279 -4.58 8.20 -25.14
C TYR A 279 -3.33 8.07 -26.01
N PHE A 280 -2.87 6.82 -26.22
CA PHE A 280 -1.60 6.47 -26.84
C PHE A 280 -1.83 5.60 -28.10
N PRO A 281 -2.05 6.19 -29.29
CA PRO A 281 -2.40 5.45 -30.51
C PRO A 281 -1.35 4.44 -30.98
N ALA A 282 -0.10 4.52 -30.51
CA ALA A 282 0.96 3.59 -30.87
C ALA A 282 0.59 2.14 -30.48
N HIS A 283 0.01 1.93 -29.30
CA HIS A 283 -0.39 0.61 -28.80
C HIS A 283 -1.50 -0.05 -29.62
N LEU A 284 -2.27 0.71 -30.42
CA LEU A 284 -3.32 0.14 -31.26
C LEU A 284 -2.77 -0.79 -32.35
N LYS A 285 -1.47 -0.70 -32.67
CA LYS A 285 -0.77 -1.59 -33.61
C LYS A 285 -0.18 -2.83 -32.93
N GLU A 286 -0.12 -2.82 -31.60
CA GLU A 286 0.46 -3.89 -30.80
C GLU A 286 -0.60 -4.92 -30.43
N LYS A 287 -0.17 -6.01 -29.80
CA LYS A 287 -1.13 -6.97 -29.27
C LYS A 287 -1.90 -6.40 -28.09
N ASP A 288 -1.18 -5.84 -27.12
CA ASP A 288 -1.80 -5.21 -25.95
C ASP A 288 -2.33 -3.83 -26.31
N LYS A 289 -3.49 -3.82 -26.97
CA LYS A 289 -4.16 -2.57 -27.35
C LYS A 289 -4.81 -1.88 -26.15
N TYR A 290 -4.92 -2.52 -24.99
CA TYR A 290 -5.51 -1.88 -23.79
C TYR A 290 -4.60 -0.76 -23.25
N SER A 291 -3.28 -0.89 -23.42
CA SER A 291 -2.29 0.16 -23.13
C SER A 291 -2.49 1.45 -23.95
N TYR A 292 -3.43 1.46 -24.91
CA TYR A 292 -3.97 2.70 -25.49
C TYR A 292 -4.40 3.72 -24.42
N PHE A 293 -4.89 3.26 -23.27
CA PHE A 293 -5.19 4.12 -22.13
C PHE A 293 -3.95 4.24 -21.23
N LEU A 294 -3.46 5.48 -21.07
CA LEU A 294 -2.42 5.86 -20.10
C LEU A 294 -1.08 5.11 -20.20
N ASP A 295 -0.73 4.60 -21.40
CA ASP A 295 0.57 3.96 -21.70
C ASP A 295 0.83 2.66 -20.89
N GLY A 296 -0.22 2.10 -20.28
CA GLY A 296 -0.12 0.88 -19.50
C GLY A 296 0.32 1.11 -18.05
N ASN A 297 1.07 0.16 -17.49
CA ASN A 297 1.37 0.13 -16.05
C ASN A 297 2.67 0.89 -15.73
N HIS A 298 2.55 1.95 -14.93
CA HIS A 298 3.66 2.70 -14.36
C HIS A 298 3.57 2.73 -12.84
N ALA A 299 4.72 2.87 -12.16
CA ALA A 299 4.77 3.05 -10.71
C ALA A 299 4.05 4.33 -10.28
N LEU A 300 4.26 5.41 -11.01
CA LEU A 300 3.60 6.70 -10.83
C LEU A 300 3.28 7.33 -12.18
N THR A 301 2.02 7.72 -12.37
CA THR A 301 1.57 8.56 -13.49
C THR A 301 0.94 9.83 -12.92
N VAL A 302 1.39 11.00 -13.37
CA VAL A 302 0.81 12.29 -12.95
C VAL A 302 0.08 12.91 -14.14
N ILE A 303 -1.21 13.19 -13.96
CA ILE A 303 -2.07 13.78 -14.97
C ILE A 303 -2.45 15.18 -14.50
N GLU A 304 -1.96 16.18 -15.22
CA GLU A 304 -2.29 17.59 -15.00
C GLU A 304 -3.36 17.99 -16.00
N SER A 305 -4.50 18.44 -15.49
CA SER A 305 -5.56 19.02 -16.31
C SER A 305 -5.37 20.54 -16.44
N PRO A 306 -5.99 21.16 -17.45
CA PRO A 306 -6.07 22.61 -17.53
C PRO A 306 -7.13 23.20 -16.58
N ASN A 307 -7.92 22.36 -15.90
CA ASN A 307 -8.90 22.79 -14.91
C ASN A 307 -8.18 23.16 -13.61
N LYS A 308 -7.83 24.43 -13.43
CA LYS A 308 -7.08 24.94 -12.27
C LYS A 308 -7.96 25.20 -11.06
N ASN A 309 -8.61 24.14 -10.58
CA ASN A 309 -9.59 24.19 -9.49
C ASN A 309 -9.01 23.81 -8.10
N GLY A 310 -7.70 23.56 -8.01
CA GLY A 310 -7.01 23.18 -6.78
C GLY A 310 -7.31 21.77 -6.27
N LYS A 311 -8.11 20.97 -6.99
CA LYS A 311 -8.44 19.61 -6.55
C LYS A 311 -7.36 18.62 -6.97
N ASN A 312 -6.69 18.02 -5.99
CA ASN A 312 -5.66 17.00 -6.20
C ASN A 312 -6.14 15.65 -5.67
N LEU A 313 -6.08 14.62 -6.52
CA LEU A 313 -6.52 13.26 -6.19
C LEU A 313 -5.35 12.29 -6.34
N VAL A 314 -5.11 11.46 -5.33
CA VAL A 314 -4.29 10.24 -5.50
C VAL A 314 -5.19 9.05 -5.75
N VAL A 315 -4.86 8.28 -6.80
CA VAL A 315 -5.56 7.05 -7.15
C VAL A 315 -4.63 5.87 -6.95
N LEU A 316 -4.84 5.11 -5.87
CA LEU A 316 -4.14 3.85 -5.60
C LEU A 316 -4.87 2.74 -6.34
N LYS A 317 -4.18 2.08 -7.29
CA LYS A 317 -4.89 1.37 -8.36
C LYS A 317 -4.25 0.07 -8.83
N ASP A 318 -5.07 -0.69 -9.55
CA ASP A 318 -4.64 -1.65 -10.57
C ASP A 318 -4.99 -1.15 -11.99
N SER A 319 -4.87 -2.02 -13.00
CA SER A 319 -5.09 -1.65 -14.41
C SER A 319 -6.53 -1.26 -14.76
N TYR A 320 -7.54 -1.53 -13.91
CA TYR A 320 -8.91 -1.06 -14.18
C TYR A 320 -9.03 0.47 -14.17
N ALA A 321 -8.13 1.15 -13.45
CA ALA A 321 -8.13 2.61 -13.41
C ALA A 321 -7.78 3.24 -14.76
N HIS A 322 -7.06 2.53 -15.65
CA HIS A 322 -6.56 3.09 -16.91
C HIS A 322 -7.67 3.63 -17.82
N SER A 323 -8.79 2.92 -17.93
CA SER A 323 -9.93 3.38 -18.74
C SER A 323 -10.94 4.24 -17.96
N ILE A 324 -10.83 4.33 -16.63
CA ILE A 324 -11.72 5.14 -15.76
C ILE A 324 -11.16 6.55 -15.55
N VAL A 325 -9.87 6.68 -15.28
CA VAL A 325 -9.21 7.96 -14.97
C VAL A 325 -9.33 9.01 -16.08
N PRO A 326 -9.35 8.69 -17.39
CA PRO A 326 -9.61 9.67 -18.43
C PRO A 326 -10.92 10.45 -18.26
N PHE A 327 -11.94 9.84 -17.62
CA PHE A 327 -13.16 10.55 -17.26
C PHE A 327 -12.98 11.43 -16.03
N LEU A 328 -12.32 10.90 -14.98
CA LEU A 328 -12.05 11.62 -13.73
C LEU A 328 -11.18 12.87 -13.96
N ALA A 329 -10.18 12.80 -14.84
CA ALA A 329 -9.23 13.88 -15.10
C ALA A 329 -9.90 15.21 -15.53
N ASN A 330 -11.13 15.17 -16.04
CA ASN A 330 -11.90 16.39 -16.38
C ASN A 330 -12.32 17.21 -15.13
N HIS A 331 -12.28 16.62 -13.94
CA HIS A 331 -12.85 17.18 -12.70
C HIS A 331 -11.80 17.56 -11.65
N PHE A 332 -10.55 17.14 -11.84
CA PHE A 332 -9.44 17.38 -10.92
C PHE A 332 -8.36 18.19 -11.62
N GLU A 333 -7.69 19.07 -10.88
CA GLU A 333 -6.52 19.79 -11.38
C GLU A 333 -5.36 18.83 -11.62
N THR A 334 -5.10 17.95 -10.64
CA THR A 334 -4.04 16.95 -10.74
C THR A 334 -4.54 15.59 -10.25
N ILE A 335 -4.25 14.54 -11.00
CA ILE A 335 -4.44 13.15 -10.58
C ILE A 335 -3.08 12.46 -10.53
N HIS A 336 -2.73 11.88 -9.38
CA HIS A 336 -1.53 11.07 -9.19
C HIS A 336 -1.95 9.60 -9.09
N MET A 337 -1.72 8.82 -10.15
CA MET A 337 -2.01 7.39 -10.14
C MET A 337 -0.79 6.62 -9.65
N ILE A 338 -0.96 5.86 -8.57
CA ILE A 338 0.11 5.07 -7.96
C ILE A 338 -0.25 3.59 -8.03
N ASP A 339 0.65 2.81 -8.61
CA ASP A 339 0.53 1.35 -8.67
C ASP A 339 1.44 0.72 -7.62
N LEU A 340 0.87 0.26 -6.51
CA LEU A 340 1.62 -0.24 -5.35
C LEU A 340 2.46 -1.49 -5.65
N ARG A 341 2.23 -2.15 -6.79
CA ARG A 341 3.06 -3.27 -7.26
C ARG A 341 4.46 -2.82 -7.68
N TYR A 342 4.58 -1.59 -8.17
CA TYR A 342 5.84 -1.03 -8.67
C TYR A 342 6.33 0.18 -7.85
N TYR A 343 5.45 0.85 -7.11
CA TYR A 343 5.80 1.99 -6.27
C TYR A 343 6.39 1.53 -4.91
N ASN A 344 7.59 2.00 -4.59
CA ASN A 344 8.32 1.63 -3.38
C ASN A 344 8.80 2.85 -2.54
N ASP A 345 8.48 4.07 -2.97
CA ASP A 345 8.80 5.28 -2.21
C ASP A 345 7.76 5.55 -1.10
N ASP A 346 8.07 6.44 -0.17
CA ASP A 346 7.15 6.81 0.92
C ASP A 346 5.93 7.55 0.34
N ILE A 347 4.80 6.85 0.31
CA ILE A 347 3.54 7.37 -0.20
C ILE A 347 2.98 8.51 0.65
N ILE A 348 3.19 8.49 1.97
CA ILE A 348 2.69 9.52 2.88
C ILE A 348 3.47 10.81 2.67
N LYS A 349 4.79 10.70 2.56
CA LYS A 349 5.66 11.81 2.15
C LYS A 349 5.21 12.37 0.81
N TYR A 350 5.07 11.50 -0.20
CA TYR A 350 4.71 11.92 -1.55
C TYR A 350 3.39 12.68 -1.58
N MET A 351 2.35 12.15 -0.90
CA MET A 351 1.06 12.83 -0.79
C MET A 351 1.17 14.16 -0.04
N GLY A 352 2.01 14.24 0.98
CA GLY A 352 2.30 15.48 1.70
C GLY A 352 2.99 16.54 0.85
N ASP A 353 4.03 16.16 0.09
CA ASP A 353 4.78 17.07 -0.79
C ASP A 353 3.92 17.62 -1.94
N ASN A 354 2.87 16.89 -2.33
CA ASN A 354 1.98 17.25 -3.43
C ASN A 354 0.62 17.81 -2.94
N ASP A 355 0.50 18.14 -1.65
CA ASP A 355 -0.72 18.68 -1.02
C ASP A 355 -2.00 17.90 -1.37
N VAL A 356 -1.90 16.56 -1.30
CA VAL A 356 -3.04 15.68 -1.58
C VAL A 356 -3.85 15.48 -0.31
N LYS A 357 -5.16 15.62 -0.42
CA LYS A 357 -6.14 15.32 0.64
C LYS A 357 -7.11 14.21 0.25
N ASP A 358 -7.43 14.05 -1.03
CA ASP A 358 -8.36 13.03 -1.50
C ASP A 358 -7.60 11.80 -2.02
N VAL A 359 -7.94 10.63 -1.48
CA VAL A 359 -7.34 9.33 -1.85
C VAL A 359 -8.43 8.37 -2.28
N LEU A 360 -8.29 7.83 -3.49
CA LEU A 360 -9.17 6.82 -4.05
C LEU A 360 -8.42 5.50 -4.21
N PHE A 361 -8.85 4.45 -3.51
CA PHE A 361 -8.51 3.08 -3.85
C PHE A 361 -9.43 2.62 -4.98
N LEU A 362 -8.89 2.42 -6.19
CA LEU A 362 -9.64 1.98 -7.37
C LEU A 362 -9.05 0.68 -7.90
N TYR A 363 -9.66 -0.44 -7.49
CA TYR A 363 -9.17 -1.78 -7.81
C TYR A 363 -10.28 -2.63 -8.43
N SER A 364 -9.92 -3.59 -9.28
CA SER A 364 -10.82 -4.72 -9.53
C SER A 364 -10.99 -5.55 -8.24
N ALA A 365 -12.16 -6.16 -8.05
CA ALA A 365 -12.40 -7.07 -6.92
C ALA A 365 -11.40 -8.23 -6.90
N SER A 366 -11.05 -8.73 -8.09
CA SER A 366 -10.07 -9.80 -8.22
C SER A 366 -8.68 -9.41 -7.72
N SER A 367 -8.25 -8.15 -7.92
CA SER A 367 -6.97 -7.65 -7.41
C SER A 367 -7.06 -7.33 -5.92
N PHE A 368 -8.11 -6.64 -5.47
CA PHE A 368 -8.27 -6.29 -4.05
C PHE A 368 -8.24 -7.52 -3.12
N MET A 369 -8.77 -8.66 -3.57
CA MET A 369 -8.75 -9.92 -2.81
C MET A 369 -7.40 -10.66 -2.82
N SER A 370 -6.45 -10.28 -3.69
CA SER A 370 -5.20 -11.02 -3.91
C SER A 370 -3.92 -10.18 -3.91
N ASP A 371 -4.03 -8.86 -3.88
CA ASP A 371 -2.89 -7.95 -3.90
C ASP A 371 -2.43 -7.64 -2.47
N GLU A 372 -1.26 -8.12 -2.10
CA GLU A 372 -0.63 -7.87 -0.80
C GLU A 372 0.01 -6.48 -0.72
N THR A 373 0.24 -5.81 -1.86
CA THR A 373 0.94 -4.52 -1.89
C THR A 373 0.11 -3.37 -1.36
N ILE A 374 -1.22 -3.54 -1.27
CA ILE A 374 -2.12 -2.61 -0.58
C ILE A 374 -1.67 -2.39 0.88
N GLN A 375 -1.09 -3.40 1.52
CA GLN A 375 -0.61 -3.33 2.91
C GLN A 375 0.55 -2.33 3.09
N LYS A 376 1.24 -1.95 2.01
CA LYS A 376 2.29 -0.92 2.05
C LYS A 376 1.76 0.42 2.57
N THR A 377 0.50 0.77 2.30
CA THR A 377 -0.06 2.06 2.75
C THR A 377 -0.07 2.17 4.28
N ALA A 378 -0.36 1.06 4.98
CA ALA A 378 -0.27 0.98 6.43
C ALA A 378 1.18 1.12 6.90
N ALA A 379 2.11 0.41 6.25
CA ALA A 379 3.52 0.44 6.61
C ALA A 379 4.11 1.85 6.50
N TYR A 380 3.77 2.62 5.47
CA TYR A 380 4.22 4.01 5.37
C TYR A 380 3.50 4.92 6.37
N ALA A 381 2.18 4.77 6.55
CA ALA A 381 1.42 5.53 7.55
C ALA A 381 1.94 5.34 8.98
N GLU A 382 2.34 4.12 9.35
CA GLU A 382 2.86 3.81 10.69
C GLU A 382 4.30 4.29 10.92
N ASN A 383 5.10 4.50 9.86
CA ASN A 383 6.54 4.73 9.97
C ASN A 383 7.02 6.10 9.42
N SER A 384 6.15 6.93 8.84
CA SER A 384 6.58 8.15 8.16
C SER A 384 6.96 9.27 9.13
N VAL A 385 8.24 9.68 9.11
CA VAL A 385 8.78 10.83 9.84
C VAL A 385 8.18 12.16 9.35
N TYR A 386 7.66 12.21 8.10
CA TYR A 386 6.96 13.37 7.53
C TYR A 386 5.68 13.75 8.30
N LEU A 387 5.15 12.85 9.12
CA LEU A 387 4.03 13.15 9.99
C LEU A 387 4.43 14.09 11.16
N ASN A 388 5.71 14.18 11.53
CA ASN A 388 6.16 14.97 12.69
C ASN A 388 7.21 16.06 12.37
N GLN A 389 7.32 16.49 11.11
CA GLN A 389 8.26 17.54 10.68
C GLN A 389 7.60 18.89 10.33
N GLY A 390 6.27 18.98 10.37
CA GLY A 390 5.53 20.22 10.15
C GLY A 390 5.06 20.81 11.48
N VAL A 391 5.22 22.10 11.64
CA VAL A 391 4.62 22.84 12.76
C VAL A 391 3.08 22.71 12.67
N GLY A 392 2.39 22.42 13.79
CA GLY A 392 0.97 22.03 13.80
C GLY A 392 0.69 20.75 14.59
N MET A 393 -0.25 19.91 14.12
CA MET A 393 -0.69 18.69 14.82
C MET A 393 0.43 17.64 14.96
N VAL A 394 0.61 17.10 16.16
CA VAL A 394 1.59 16.05 16.47
C VAL A 394 0.94 14.69 16.30
N PHE A 395 1.59 13.82 15.55
CA PHE A 395 1.11 12.48 15.24
C PHE A 395 1.91 11.41 15.96
N ARG A 396 1.39 10.19 15.94
CA ARG A 396 1.94 9.08 16.69
C ARG A 396 3.40 8.80 16.27
N THR A 397 4.32 8.82 17.23
CA THR A 397 5.72 8.35 17.16
C THR A 397 5.86 6.97 17.78
N LYS A 398 7.06 6.40 17.63
CA LYS A 398 7.52 5.36 18.56
C LYS A 398 7.42 5.87 20.01
N PRO A 399 7.09 5.00 20.98
CA PRO A 399 7.06 5.38 22.38
C PRO A 399 8.42 5.92 22.86
N VAL A 400 8.40 7.05 23.55
CA VAL A 400 9.55 7.58 24.29
C VAL A 400 9.50 7.17 25.77
N GLY A 401 10.65 7.21 26.42
CA GLY A 401 10.79 6.95 27.85
C GLY A 401 10.50 8.18 28.69
N ASP A 402 10.52 8.00 30.00
CA ASP A 402 10.34 9.11 30.95
C ASP A 402 11.45 10.17 30.79
N GLY A 403 12.65 9.76 30.35
CA GLY A 403 13.79 10.64 30.10
C GLY A 403 13.53 11.73 29.07
N TYR A 404 12.62 11.48 28.10
CA TYR A 404 12.20 12.50 27.15
C TYR A 404 11.57 13.73 27.83
N PHE A 405 10.91 13.54 28.98
CA PHE A 405 10.28 14.61 29.74
C PHE A 405 11.23 15.30 30.72
N LYS A 406 12.55 15.07 30.61
CA LYS A 406 13.54 15.84 31.35
C LYS A 406 13.44 17.33 30.98
N ASN A 407 13.64 18.21 31.98
CA ASN A 407 13.59 19.67 31.81
C ASN A 407 12.28 20.14 31.14
N THR A 408 11.18 19.42 31.38
CA THR A 408 9.87 19.71 30.78
C THR A 408 8.96 20.43 31.76
N ALA A 409 8.28 21.48 31.32
CA ALA A 409 7.19 22.09 32.08
C ALA A 409 5.83 21.57 31.61
N PHE A 410 4.97 21.14 32.54
CA PHE A 410 3.54 20.94 32.32
C PHE A 410 2.77 22.09 32.95
N ILE A 411 2.21 22.97 32.14
CA ILE A 411 1.40 24.11 32.56
C ILE A 411 -0.07 23.74 32.37
N GLY A 412 -0.88 23.79 33.43
CA GLY A 412 -2.29 23.46 33.28
C GLY A 412 -3.17 23.62 34.52
N ASP A 413 -4.37 23.04 34.44
CA ASP A 413 -5.39 23.12 35.48
C ASP A 413 -5.48 21.84 36.34
N SER A 414 -6.64 21.59 36.95
CA SER A 414 -6.87 20.42 37.81
C SER A 414 -6.71 19.09 37.09
N LEU A 415 -6.89 19.03 35.77
CA LEU A 415 -6.65 17.81 35.00
C LEU A 415 -5.15 17.55 34.84
N THR A 416 -4.35 18.60 34.66
CA THR A 416 -2.88 18.48 34.64
C THR A 416 -2.35 18.16 36.04
N ASP A 417 -3.01 18.67 37.09
CA ASP A 417 -2.72 18.32 38.49
C ASP A 417 -3.03 16.84 38.76
N GLY A 418 -4.12 16.31 38.19
CA GLY A 418 -4.40 14.87 38.22
C GLY A 418 -3.38 14.04 37.45
N LEU A 419 -2.93 14.50 36.27
CA LEU A 419 -1.86 13.84 35.52
C LEU A 419 -0.56 13.75 36.33
N LYS A 420 -0.18 14.83 37.04
CA LYS A 420 0.99 14.86 37.94
C LYS A 420 0.97 13.72 38.95
N ASP A 421 -0.18 13.43 39.56
CA ASP A 421 -0.32 12.42 40.60
C ASP A 421 -0.07 10.98 40.08
N TYR A 422 -0.23 10.74 38.78
CA TYR A 422 -0.08 9.42 38.17
C TYR A 422 1.10 9.28 37.20
N ALA A 423 1.59 10.39 36.63
CA ALA A 423 2.57 10.37 35.55
C ALA A 423 3.95 9.88 36.00
N ASN A 424 4.30 10.10 37.28
CA ASN A 424 5.60 9.74 37.86
C ASN A 424 6.79 10.17 36.98
N LEU A 425 6.78 11.42 36.53
CA LEU A 425 7.86 12.05 35.75
C LEU A 425 8.71 12.93 36.70
N PRO A 426 9.75 12.39 37.36
CA PRO A 426 10.47 13.11 38.42
C PRO A 426 11.27 14.31 37.92
N ASP A 427 11.65 14.33 36.64
CA ASP A 427 12.43 15.39 36.01
C ASP A 427 11.57 16.42 35.25
N ALA A 428 10.25 16.31 35.37
CA ALA A 428 9.29 17.27 34.82
C ALA A 428 8.74 18.17 35.94
N GLU A 429 8.51 19.44 35.62
CA GLU A 429 7.95 20.42 36.54
C GLU A 429 6.48 20.68 36.21
N PHE A 430 5.59 20.38 37.16
CA PHE A 430 4.15 20.59 37.01
C PHE A 430 3.75 21.95 37.59
N LEU A 431 3.54 22.90 36.70
CA LEU A 431 3.10 24.27 36.96
C LEU A 431 1.57 24.38 36.81
N CYS A 432 0.86 23.67 37.68
CA CYS A 432 -0.59 23.50 37.60
C CYS A 432 -1.31 23.80 38.92
N GLY A 433 -2.65 23.84 38.86
CA GLY A 433 -3.46 24.01 40.06
C GLY A 433 -4.96 23.93 39.78
N THR A 434 -5.74 23.83 40.85
CA THR A 434 -7.20 23.81 40.79
C THR A 434 -7.77 25.12 40.23
N SER A 435 -8.71 24.99 39.27
CA SER A 435 -9.41 26.10 38.60
C SER A 435 -8.47 27.14 37.95
N MET A 436 -7.31 26.69 37.48
CA MET A 436 -6.35 27.59 36.83
C MET A 436 -6.92 28.19 35.55
N THR A 437 -6.63 29.48 35.38
CA THR A 437 -6.75 30.20 34.11
C THR A 437 -5.41 30.85 33.76
N ILE A 438 -5.24 31.35 32.53
CA ILE A 438 -4.03 32.07 32.10
C ILE A 438 -3.76 33.28 33.01
N ASP A 439 -4.80 34.02 33.42
CA ASP A 439 -4.62 35.17 34.31
C ASP A 439 -4.15 34.72 35.71
N ALA A 440 -4.61 33.55 36.17
CA ALA A 440 -4.22 33.00 37.47
C ALA A 440 -2.73 32.63 37.55
N LEU A 441 -2.04 32.44 36.40
CA LEU A 441 -0.59 32.19 36.39
C LEU A 441 0.21 33.33 37.07
N ASN A 442 -0.31 34.56 37.06
CA ASN A 442 0.33 35.74 37.68
C ASN A 442 0.11 35.84 39.19
N THR A 443 -0.71 34.96 39.79
CA THR A 443 -1.04 35.04 41.22
C THR A 443 -0.86 33.71 41.94
N ARG A 444 -1.01 32.59 41.22
CA ARG A 444 -0.80 31.25 41.75
C ARG A 444 0.68 31.02 42.04
N GLN A 445 0.98 30.49 43.22
CA GLN A 445 2.36 30.18 43.62
C GLN A 445 2.91 28.98 42.85
N ALA A 446 4.17 29.09 42.40
CA ALA A 446 4.91 27.99 41.81
C ALA A 446 5.55 27.09 42.90
N PRO A 447 5.83 25.81 42.59
CA PRO A 447 6.77 25.01 43.39
C PRO A 447 8.12 25.74 43.51
N GLY A 448 8.61 25.96 44.73
CA GLY A 448 9.88 26.67 44.96
C GLY A 448 9.78 28.19 45.19
N GLY A 449 8.57 28.76 45.12
CA GLY A 449 8.28 30.15 45.49
C GLY A 449 8.16 31.11 44.30
N GLY A 450 7.50 32.25 44.52
CA GLY A 450 7.08 33.15 43.44
C GLY A 450 5.82 32.65 42.74
N THR A 451 5.36 33.37 41.71
CA THR A 451 4.18 32.97 40.93
C THR A 451 4.55 31.96 39.83
N ILE A 452 3.57 31.22 39.30
CA ILE A 452 3.77 30.32 38.16
C ILE A 452 4.33 31.11 36.96
N MET A 453 3.83 32.33 36.72
CA MET A 453 4.37 33.19 35.67
C MET A 453 5.83 33.58 35.93
N ASP A 454 6.21 33.89 37.18
CA ASP A 454 7.61 34.15 37.54
C ASP A 454 8.49 32.94 37.19
N ARG A 455 8.00 31.71 37.47
CA ARG A 455 8.73 30.48 37.14
C ARG A 455 8.84 30.22 35.63
N ILE A 456 7.80 30.51 34.86
CA ILE A 456 7.82 30.45 33.39
C ILE A 456 8.88 31.45 32.85
N GLN A 457 8.93 32.66 33.41
CA GLN A 457 9.87 33.71 33.01
C GLN A 457 11.32 33.43 33.43
N GLN A 458 11.56 32.59 34.45
CA GLN A 458 12.91 32.11 34.76
C GLN A 458 13.47 31.22 33.64
N GLY A 459 12.61 30.59 32.84
CA GLY A 459 13.00 29.79 31.68
C GLY A 459 13.71 28.48 32.02
N GLY A 460 14.56 28.03 31.08
CA GLY A 460 15.38 26.82 31.23
C GLY A 460 14.66 25.51 30.89
N PHE A 461 13.50 25.57 30.25
CA PHE A 461 12.77 24.39 29.80
C PHE A 461 13.20 23.98 28.40
N GLU A 462 13.36 22.67 28.19
CA GLU A 462 13.58 22.11 26.85
C GLU A 462 12.25 21.83 26.13
N LYS A 463 11.20 21.53 26.91
CA LYS A 463 9.87 21.25 26.40
C LYS A 463 8.82 21.86 27.31
N VAL A 464 7.72 22.35 26.74
CA VAL A 464 6.63 22.95 27.50
C VAL A 464 5.30 22.44 26.97
N TYR A 465 4.54 21.75 27.81
CA TYR A 465 3.19 21.27 27.51
C TYR A 465 2.17 22.15 28.22
N ILE A 466 1.24 22.73 27.46
CA ILE A 466 0.22 23.65 27.97
C ILE A 466 -1.16 23.05 27.77
N MET A 467 -1.90 22.81 28.87
CA MET A 467 -3.31 22.43 28.83
C MET A 467 -4.14 23.38 29.72
N LEU A 468 -4.64 24.44 29.11
CA LEU A 468 -5.52 25.45 29.72
C LEU A 468 -6.67 25.77 28.76
N GLY A 469 -7.81 26.23 29.26
CA GLY A 469 -8.95 26.64 28.45
C GLY A 469 -10.31 26.17 28.96
N ALA A 470 -10.36 25.06 29.72
CA ALA A 470 -11.61 24.57 30.29
C ALA A 470 -12.24 25.59 31.25
N ASN A 471 -11.42 26.20 32.12
CA ASN A 471 -11.90 27.21 33.06
C ASN A 471 -12.11 28.58 32.39
N GLU A 472 -11.33 28.93 31.39
CA GLU A 472 -11.50 30.19 30.64
C GLU A 472 -12.85 30.28 29.97
N TYR A 473 -13.35 29.18 29.44
CA TYR A 473 -14.71 29.12 28.91
C TYR A 473 -15.77 29.51 29.96
N VAL A 474 -15.57 29.12 31.23
CA VAL A 474 -16.51 29.41 32.33
C VAL A 474 -16.42 30.86 32.80
N VAL A 475 -15.22 31.45 32.82
CA VAL A 475 -14.97 32.78 33.40
C VAL A 475 -14.98 33.90 32.34
N GLU A 476 -14.66 33.58 31.09
CA GLU A 476 -14.48 34.51 29.97
C GLU A 476 -14.97 33.87 28.66
N SER A 477 -16.26 34.04 28.34
CA SER A 477 -16.90 33.49 27.13
C SER A 477 -16.44 34.11 25.79
N ASN A 478 -15.43 35.00 25.82
CA ASN A 478 -14.86 35.62 24.63
C ASN A 478 -13.63 34.83 24.14
N LYS A 479 -13.87 34.00 23.12
CA LYS A 479 -12.86 33.12 22.52
C LYS A 479 -11.67 33.89 21.94
N GLU A 480 -11.89 35.04 21.31
CA GLU A 480 -10.82 35.85 20.71
C GLU A 480 -9.86 36.39 21.78
N LYS A 481 -10.41 36.83 22.92
CA LYS A 481 -9.62 37.30 24.06
C LYS A 481 -8.86 36.14 24.70
N PHE A 482 -9.46 34.96 24.81
CA PHE A 482 -8.78 33.74 25.26
C PHE A 482 -7.59 33.41 24.37
N ILE A 483 -7.79 33.30 23.05
CA ILE A 483 -6.71 32.97 22.09
C ILE A 483 -5.60 34.02 22.12
N LYS A 484 -5.94 35.30 22.26
CA LYS A 484 -4.93 36.37 22.42
C LYS A 484 -4.08 36.20 23.68
N LYS A 485 -4.71 35.88 24.83
CA LYS A 485 -4.00 35.61 26.09
C LYS A 485 -3.13 34.36 25.99
N TYR A 486 -3.64 33.30 25.35
CA TYR A 486 -2.91 32.05 25.15
C TYR A 486 -1.69 32.28 24.24
N GLY A 487 -1.86 33.06 23.17
CA GLY A 487 -0.76 33.48 22.30
C GLY A 487 0.33 34.26 23.06
N ALA A 488 -0.05 35.17 23.95
CA ALA A 488 0.91 35.91 24.79
C ALA A 488 1.65 35.01 25.80
N LEU A 489 1.00 33.96 26.31
CA LEU A 489 1.64 32.94 27.14
C LEU A 489 2.69 32.17 26.32
N ILE A 490 2.36 31.74 25.10
CA ILE A 490 3.31 31.08 24.20
C ILE A 490 4.49 32.00 23.88
N ASP A 491 4.23 33.27 23.59
CA ASP A 491 5.28 34.27 23.33
C ASP A 491 6.21 34.43 24.54
N THR A 492 5.65 34.42 25.76
CA THR A 492 6.42 34.49 27.01
C THR A 492 7.31 33.26 27.17
N VAL A 493 6.78 32.05 26.90
CA VAL A 493 7.55 30.80 26.94
C VAL A 493 8.69 30.83 25.92
N LYS A 494 8.41 31.17 24.65
CA LYS A 494 9.42 31.25 23.58
C LYS A 494 10.51 32.28 23.89
N THR A 495 10.14 33.38 24.56
CA THR A 495 11.09 34.44 24.95
C THR A 495 12.06 33.98 26.04
N HIS A 496 11.58 33.27 27.05
CA HIS A 496 12.39 32.92 28.24
C HIS A 496 13.01 31.52 28.17
N SER A 497 12.48 30.63 27.32
CA SER A 497 13.06 29.32 27.01
C SER A 497 13.31 29.22 25.49
N PRO A 498 14.27 29.97 24.94
CA PRO A 498 14.55 29.97 23.52
C PRO A 498 15.00 28.57 23.05
N GLY A 499 14.32 28.02 22.05
CA GLY A 499 14.56 26.66 21.55
C GLY A 499 13.72 25.56 22.19
N ALA A 500 12.89 25.89 23.18
CA ALA A 500 11.96 24.92 23.76
C ALA A 500 10.94 24.42 22.74
N ILE A 501 10.65 23.12 22.78
CA ILE A 501 9.54 22.53 22.03
C ILE A 501 8.24 22.79 22.81
N VAL A 502 7.37 23.62 22.25
CA VAL A 502 6.11 24.00 22.89
C VAL A 502 4.96 23.19 22.31
N TYR A 503 4.20 22.53 23.19
CA TYR A 503 2.99 21.77 22.88
C TYR A 503 1.77 22.45 23.48
N ILE A 504 0.77 22.69 22.65
CA ILE A 504 -0.60 22.99 23.05
C ILE A 504 -1.35 21.67 23.11
N GLN A 505 -1.84 21.29 24.28
CA GLN A 505 -2.71 20.12 24.42
C GLN A 505 -4.17 20.54 24.20
N SER A 506 -4.93 19.70 23.50
CA SER A 506 -6.38 19.87 23.39
C SER A 506 -7.03 19.89 24.78
N ILE A 507 -8.00 20.78 24.98
CA ILE A 507 -8.91 20.77 26.13
C ILE A 507 -9.70 19.46 26.09
N LEU A 508 -9.71 18.72 27.20
CA LEU A 508 -10.45 17.47 27.31
C LEU A 508 -11.97 17.71 27.33
N PRO A 509 -12.77 16.82 26.73
CA PRO A 509 -14.21 16.87 26.85
C PRO A 509 -14.67 16.44 28.25
N VAL A 510 -15.97 16.61 28.51
CA VAL A 510 -16.66 16.12 29.69
C VAL A 510 -17.55 14.91 29.35
N SER A 511 -18.06 14.22 30.36
CA SER A 511 -18.96 13.08 30.18
C SER A 511 -20.33 13.48 29.59
N GLU A 512 -21.07 12.51 29.04
CA GLU A 512 -22.43 12.75 28.54
C GLU A 512 -23.35 13.35 29.62
N GLN A 513 -23.24 12.85 30.87
CA GLN A 513 -23.98 13.38 32.01
C GLN A 513 -23.62 14.84 32.32
N GLU A 514 -22.34 15.18 32.32
CA GLU A 514 -21.89 16.54 32.60
C GLU A 514 -22.30 17.52 31.49
N GLN A 515 -22.46 17.06 30.25
CA GLN A 515 -23.03 17.90 29.19
C GLN A 515 -24.50 18.23 29.40
N GLU A 516 -25.27 17.40 30.10
CA GLU A 516 -26.68 17.68 30.38
C GLU A 516 -26.84 18.63 31.57
N SER A 517 -26.09 18.41 32.65
CA SER A 517 -26.24 19.16 33.91
C SER A 517 -25.20 20.26 34.17
N GLY A 518 -24.08 20.22 33.47
CA GLY A 518 -22.91 21.06 33.70
C GLY A 518 -22.81 22.29 32.80
N TYR A 519 -21.84 23.15 33.10
CA TYR A 519 -21.60 24.39 32.35
C TYR A 519 -20.77 24.17 31.07
N LEU A 520 -19.87 23.18 31.08
CA LEU A 520 -19.01 22.80 29.96
C LEU A 520 -19.77 21.96 28.93
N LYS A 521 -19.62 22.29 27.64
CA LYS A 521 -20.25 21.57 26.52
C LYS A 521 -19.18 21.11 25.53
N ASN A 522 -19.22 19.84 25.12
CA ASN A 522 -18.17 19.27 24.26
C ASN A 522 -18.09 19.95 22.89
N ASP A 523 -19.20 20.45 22.36
CA ASP A 523 -19.20 21.18 21.10
C ASP A 523 -18.49 22.55 21.19
N GLU A 524 -18.56 23.24 22.33
CA GLU A 524 -17.79 24.46 22.54
C GLU A 524 -16.31 24.13 22.79
N ILE A 525 -16.01 23.07 23.54
CA ILE A 525 -14.64 22.57 23.73
C ILE A 525 -14.00 22.26 22.36
N LYS A 526 -14.71 21.60 21.45
CA LYS A 526 -14.24 21.35 20.07
C LYS A 526 -13.91 22.66 19.33
N ARG A 527 -14.74 23.70 19.47
CA ARG A 527 -14.48 25.01 18.84
C ARG A 527 -13.25 25.72 19.42
N TYR A 528 -13.02 25.59 20.72
CA TYR A 528 -11.80 26.12 21.36
C TYR A 528 -10.57 25.32 20.93
N ASN A 529 -10.67 24.00 20.85
CA ASN A 529 -9.61 23.12 20.33
C ASN A 529 -9.23 23.45 18.89
N GLN A 530 -10.20 23.73 18.02
CA GLN A 530 -9.93 24.21 16.65
C GLN A 530 -9.19 25.54 16.63
N ALA A 531 -9.56 26.48 17.52
CA ALA A 531 -8.88 27.76 17.61
C ALA A 531 -7.47 27.65 18.19
N LEU A 532 -7.25 26.72 19.12
CA LEU A 532 -5.93 26.39 19.67
C LEU A 532 -5.03 25.72 18.64
N LEU A 533 -5.57 24.85 17.78
CA LEU A 533 -4.83 24.29 16.64
C LEU A 533 -4.39 25.39 15.67
N ALA A 534 -5.29 26.29 15.28
CA ALA A 534 -4.95 27.43 14.43
C ALA A 534 -3.91 28.37 15.08
N LEU A 535 -4.00 28.57 16.40
CA LEU A 535 -2.99 29.33 17.15
C LEU A 535 -1.63 28.62 17.17
N ALA A 536 -1.61 27.28 17.25
CA ALA A 536 -0.37 26.51 17.20
C ALA A 536 0.37 26.73 15.88
N GLU A 537 -0.38 26.71 14.76
CA GLU A 537 0.14 27.02 13.43
C GLU A 537 0.64 28.47 13.36
N GLU A 538 -0.15 29.45 13.82
CA GLU A 538 0.23 30.87 13.83
C GLU A 538 1.51 31.13 14.64
N LYS A 539 1.63 30.50 15.81
CA LYS A 539 2.76 30.70 16.73
C LYS A 539 3.97 29.83 16.42
N GLU A 540 3.88 29.02 15.38
CA GLU A 540 4.87 28.03 15.02
C GLU A 540 5.25 27.13 16.22
N VAL A 541 4.23 26.53 16.83
CA VAL A 541 4.35 25.53 17.91
C VAL A 541 3.52 24.29 17.60
N TYR A 542 3.59 23.27 18.45
CA TYR A 542 2.95 21.98 18.21
C TYR A 542 1.59 21.88 18.90
N TYR A 543 0.64 21.18 18.29
CA TYR A 543 -0.67 20.88 18.86
C TYR A 543 -0.83 19.37 19.05
N ILE A 544 -1.20 18.90 20.23
CA ILE A 544 -1.44 17.49 20.51
C ILE A 544 -2.90 17.27 20.95
N ASP A 545 -3.61 16.44 20.19
CA ASP A 545 -5.02 16.13 20.43
C ASP A 545 -5.19 14.97 21.42
N VAL A 546 -4.96 15.28 22.69
CA VAL A 546 -5.06 14.34 23.80
C VAL A 546 -6.50 13.87 24.07
N THR A 547 -7.52 14.48 23.45
CA THR A 547 -8.90 13.97 23.54
C THR A 547 -9.03 12.54 23.03
N ARG A 548 -8.25 12.17 22.00
CA ARG A 548 -8.23 10.83 21.41
C ARG A 548 -7.88 9.71 22.39
N ALA A 549 -7.19 10.03 23.49
CA ALA A 549 -6.85 9.05 24.51
C ALA A 549 -8.01 8.71 25.46
N VAL A 550 -9.04 9.56 25.51
CA VAL A 550 -10.04 9.55 26.59
C VAL A 550 -11.50 9.68 26.10
N THR A 551 -11.73 9.84 24.80
CA THR A 551 -13.08 9.99 24.23
C THR A 551 -13.68 8.73 23.63
N ASP A 552 -14.99 8.61 23.73
CA ASP A 552 -15.80 7.66 22.98
C ASP A 552 -16.06 8.13 21.53
N ASP A 553 -16.79 7.31 20.77
CA ASP A 553 -17.17 7.56 19.38
C ASP A 553 -18.13 8.76 19.19
N LYS A 554 -18.71 9.27 20.28
CA LYS A 554 -19.56 10.48 20.27
C LYS A 554 -18.78 11.75 20.67
N GLY A 555 -17.50 11.61 21.04
CA GLY A 555 -16.66 12.72 21.50
C GLY A 555 -16.91 13.13 22.95
N ASN A 556 -17.47 12.22 23.77
CA ASN A 556 -17.62 12.39 25.21
C ASN A 556 -16.52 11.63 25.94
N LEU A 557 -16.28 11.93 27.22
CA LEU A 557 -15.42 11.06 28.03
C LEU A 557 -15.99 9.64 28.06
N ILE A 558 -15.12 8.64 27.84
CA ILE A 558 -15.50 7.22 27.84
C ILE A 558 -16.24 6.88 29.14
N SER A 559 -17.34 6.13 29.05
CA SER A 559 -18.10 5.73 30.23
C SER A 559 -17.21 5.00 31.26
N GLY A 560 -17.27 5.43 32.52
CA GLY A 560 -16.44 4.91 33.60
C GLY A 560 -14.99 5.44 33.65
N SER A 561 -14.58 6.30 32.71
CA SER A 561 -13.24 6.91 32.67
C SER A 561 -13.01 8.00 33.71
N ASN A 562 -14.08 8.52 34.31
CA ASN A 562 -14.08 9.71 35.14
C ASN A 562 -14.78 9.47 36.49
N THR A 563 -14.50 10.35 37.46
CA THR A 563 -15.04 10.28 38.81
C THR A 563 -16.25 11.19 39.04
N ASP A 564 -16.27 12.34 38.38
CA ASP A 564 -17.24 13.41 38.62
C ASP A 564 -17.78 14.04 37.31
N GLY A 565 -17.60 13.36 36.18
CA GLY A 565 -17.97 13.88 34.86
C GLY A 565 -16.89 14.70 34.16
N THR A 566 -15.82 15.13 34.86
CA THR A 566 -14.73 15.92 34.28
C THR A 566 -13.35 15.31 34.56
N HIS A 567 -13.06 14.91 35.80
CA HIS A 567 -11.75 14.39 36.19
C HIS A 567 -11.62 12.90 35.88
N LEU A 568 -10.51 12.54 35.24
CA LEU A 568 -10.21 11.16 34.87
C LEU A 568 -9.89 10.31 36.12
N ASN A 569 -10.08 9.01 36.02
CA ASN A 569 -9.55 8.06 36.98
C ASN A 569 -8.08 7.70 36.64
N LYS A 570 -7.41 6.97 37.52
CA LYS A 570 -6.01 6.56 37.35
C LYS A 570 -5.70 5.90 35.99
N GLU A 571 -6.57 5.00 35.53
CA GLU A 571 -6.36 4.26 34.27
C GLU A 571 -6.27 5.22 33.08
N TYR A 572 -7.16 6.21 33.03
CA TYR A 572 -7.24 7.14 31.90
C TYR A 572 -6.18 8.25 31.97
N TYR A 573 -5.72 8.64 33.17
CA TYR A 573 -4.50 9.45 33.28
C TYR A 573 -3.26 8.73 32.73
N LEU A 574 -3.13 7.42 32.96
CA LEU A 574 -2.03 6.63 32.37
C LEU A 574 -2.18 6.52 30.85
N LYS A 575 -3.40 6.34 30.31
CA LYS A 575 -3.63 6.37 28.85
C LYS A 575 -3.27 7.71 28.23
N TRP A 576 -3.57 8.82 28.91
CA TRP A 576 -3.15 10.15 28.47
C TRP A 576 -1.62 10.28 28.48
N LEU A 577 -0.94 9.81 29.53
CA LEU A 577 0.53 9.77 29.54
C LEU A 577 1.11 8.93 28.39
N ASP A 578 0.57 7.73 28.15
CA ASP A 578 1.00 6.87 27.03
C ASP A 578 0.77 7.56 25.68
N TYR A 579 -0.31 8.32 25.55
CA TYR A 579 -0.56 9.15 24.39
C TYR A 579 0.53 10.21 24.22
N LEU A 580 0.89 10.94 25.28
CA LEU A 580 2.01 11.91 25.24
C LEU A 580 3.34 11.26 24.87
N LYS A 581 3.64 10.08 25.43
CA LYS A 581 4.84 9.28 25.12
C LYS A 581 4.89 8.78 23.69
N THR A 582 3.75 8.69 23.04
CA THR A 582 3.67 8.26 21.64
C THR A 582 3.39 9.42 20.70
N HIS A 583 3.48 10.68 21.13
CA HIS A 583 3.23 11.85 20.27
C HIS A 583 4.27 12.92 20.59
N THR A 584 5.50 12.70 20.12
CA THR A 584 6.68 13.49 20.47
C THR A 584 7.36 14.13 19.27
N VAL A 585 8.17 15.16 19.52
CA VAL A 585 8.92 15.91 18.51
C VAL A 585 10.36 16.05 18.99
N GLY A 586 11.32 15.89 18.10
CA GLY A 586 12.74 16.04 18.45
C GLY A 586 13.28 14.93 19.37
N ALA A 587 12.58 13.80 19.50
CA ALA A 587 13.05 12.65 20.26
C ALA A 587 14.35 12.10 19.63
N SER A 588 15.40 12.02 20.45
CA SER A 588 16.67 11.40 20.11
C SER A 588 16.68 9.91 20.43
N ALA A 589 17.72 9.19 20.01
CA ALA A 589 17.89 7.78 20.38
C ALA A 589 18.02 7.57 21.90
N GLU A 590 18.43 8.61 22.64
CA GLU A 590 18.56 8.61 24.11
C GLU A 590 17.21 8.82 24.83
N ASP A 591 16.22 9.39 24.12
CA ASP A 591 14.88 9.68 24.64
C ASP A 591 13.90 8.51 24.54
N GLY A 592 14.31 7.40 23.91
CA GLY A 592 13.51 6.18 23.85
C GLY A 592 13.13 5.69 25.24
N VAL A 593 12.08 4.87 25.34
CA VAL A 593 11.87 4.02 26.53
C VAL A 593 13.22 3.38 26.81
N GLY A 594 13.77 3.56 28.02
CA GLY A 594 15.10 3.08 28.38
C GLY A 594 15.21 1.62 28.00
N GLY A 595 15.83 1.38 26.85
CA GLY A 595 15.50 0.22 26.05
C GLY A 595 13.98 -0.03 25.91
N GLU A 596 13.49 -0.07 24.66
CA GLU A 596 13.21 -1.45 24.28
C GLU A 596 14.53 -2.14 24.58
N SER A 597 14.55 -2.93 25.66
CA SER A 597 15.14 -4.18 25.37
C SER A 597 14.36 -4.71 24.15
N GLU A 598 14.83 -4.39 22.92
CA GLU A 598 15.52 -5.44 22.22
C GLU A 598 16.30 -6.04 23.36
N GLU A 599 15.80 -7.15 23.92
CA GLU A 599 16.80 -8.08 24.34
C GLU A 599 17.81 -7.96 23.20
N GLU A 600 18.99 -7.41 23.48
CA GLU A 600 20.18 -8.12 23.11
C GLU A 600 19.90 -9.53 23.64
N LEU A 601 19.03 -10.24 22.90
CA LEU A 601 19.03 -11.65 22.68
C LEU A 601 20.49 -11.76 22.40
N LYS A 602 21.22 -12.27 23.39
CA LYS A 602 22.64 -12.49 23.27
C LYS A 602 22.79 -13.21 21.94
N THR A 603 23.11 -12.46 20.90
CA THR A 603 23.14 -12.96 19.56
C THR A 603 24.52 -13.56 19.49
N ASP A 604 24.60 -14.84 19.18
CA ASP A 604 25.90 -15.46 18.95
C ASP A 604 26.52 -14.87 17.67
N ILE A 605 25.75 -14.12 16.85
CA ILE A 605 26.13 -13.68 15.51
C ILE A 605 25.75 -12.20 15.26
N ASP A 606 26.74 -11.37 14.89
CA ASP A 606 26.52 -10.00 14.40
C ASP A 606 25.88 -10.00 13.00
N VAL A 607 24.55 -10.12 12.95
CA VAL A 607 23.78 -10.19 11.69
C VAL A 607 23.90 -8.91 10.85
N LYS A 608 24.07 -7.74 11.48
CA LYS A 608 24.19 -6.45 10.77
C LYS A 608 25.56 -6.32 10.13
N GLY A 609 26.63 -6.61 10.88
CA GLY A 609 27.99 -6.67 10.34
C GLY A 609 28.12 -7.74 9.25
N LEU A 610 27.43 -8.88 9.38
CA LEU A 610 27.40 -9.90 8.34
C LEU A 610 26.71 -9.40 7.06
N ALA A 611 25.55 -8.74 7.19
CA ALA A 611 24.84 -8.16 6.04
C ALA A 611 25.67 -7.06 5.34
N GLN A 612 26.36 -6.21 6.12
CA GLN A 612 27.29 -5.21 5.58
C GLN A 612 28.50 -5.85 4.90
N MET A 613 29.03 -6.95 5.45
CA MET A 613 30.10 -7.72 4.81
C MET A 613 29.61 -8.27 3.46
N VAL A 614 28.40 -8.82 3.38
CA VAL A 614 27.83 -9.25 2.08
C VAL A 614 27.74 -8.07 1.11
N LEU A 615 27.22 -6.93 1.58
CA LEU A 615 27.05 -5.71 0.77
C LEU A 615 28.37 -5.20 0.17
N GLN A 616 29.47 -5.27 0.94
CA GLN A 616 30.79 -4.81 0.49
C GLN A 616 31.52 -5.81 -0.42
N ASN A 617 31.09 -7.07 -0.45
CA ASN A 617 31.83 -8.17 -1.08
C ASN A 617 31.08 -8.85 -2.23
N VAL A 618 29.88 -8.37 -2.56
CA VAL A 618 29.06 -8.79 -3.69
C VAL A 618 28.81 -7.55 -4.57
N ALA A 619 28.91 -7.71 -5.88
CA ALA A 619 28.62 -6.63 -6.82
C ALA A 619 27.11 -6.58 -7.11
N PHE A 620 26.50 -5.41 -6.91
CA PHE A 620 25.10 -5.12 -7.19
C PHE A 620 25.01 -4.07 -8.30
N HIS A 621 23.98 -4.17 -9.14
CA HIS A 621 23.67 -3.19 -10.18
C HIS A 621 22.90 -2.00 -9.63
N ASP A 622 22.14 -2.20 -8.55
CA ASP A 622 21.38 -1.17 -7.85
C ASP A 622 22.05 -0.76 -6.53
N SER A 623 21.76 0.46 -6.07
CA SER A 623 22.09 0.88 -4.72
C SER A 623 21.12 0.23 -3.74
N LEU A 624 21.60 -0.67 -2.88
CA LEU A 624 20.75 -1.33 -1.90
C LEU A 624 20.60 -0.47 -0.63
N GLY A 625 19.36 -0.16 -0.27
CA GLY A 625 19.01 0.53 0.98
C GLY A 625 18.74 -0.45 2.12
N GLU A 626 19.01 -0.05 3.37
CA GLU A 626 18.73 -0.87 4.57
C GLU A 626 17.22 -1.11 4.72
N ILE A 627 16.84 -2.35 5.02
CA ILE A 627 15.45 -2.76 5.24
C ILE A 627 15.22 -3.02 6.73
N SER A 628 14.11 -2.53 7.27
CA SER A 628 13.75 -2.83 8.66
C SER A 628 13.45 -4.32 8.87
N ARG A 629 13.75 -4.82 10.07
CA ARG A 629 13.51 -6.21 10.49
C ARG A 629 12.05 -6.64 10.27
N ARG A 630 11.08 -5.78 10.61
CA ARG A 630 9.65 -6.03 10.41
C ARG A 630 9.30 -6.24 8.93
N VAL A 631 9.90 -5.46 8.02
CA VAL A 631 9.70 -5.62 6.57
C VAL A 631 10.36 -6.90 6.05
N LEU A 632 11.51 -7.29 6.58
CA LEU A 632 12.13 -8.59 6.27
C LEU A 632 11.23 -9.76 6.71
N TYR A 633 10.70 -9.71 7.94
CA TYR A 633 9.84 -10.78 8.45
C TYR A 633 8.56 -10.92 7.63
N ALA A 634 7.92 -9.78 7.34
CA ALA A 634 6.73 -9.74 6.49
C ALA A 634 7.02 -10.26 5.07
N SER A 635 8.10 -9.80 4.44
CA SER A 635 8.49 -10.21 3.08
C SER A 635 8.65 -11.73 2.99
N TYR A 636 9.33 -12.34 3.96
CA TYR A 636 9.63 -13.76 3.96
C TYR A 636 8.53 -14.62 4.61
N GLY A 637 7.46 -14.02 5.11
CA GLY A 637 6.40 -14.71 5.85
C GLY A 637 6.92 -15.45 7.09
N LEU A 638 7.87 -14.85 7.79
CA LEU A 638 8.53 -15.37 8.98
C LEU A 638 7.82 -14.88 10.25
N ASP A 639 7.73 -15.77 11.25
CA ASP A 639 7.18 -15.45 12.56
C ASP A 639 8.30 -14.96 13.50
N GLU A 640 8.05 -13.91 14.27
CA GLU A 640 9.01 -13.32 15.22
C GLU A 640 9.48 -14.34 16.29
N SER A 641 8.69 -15.37 16.57
CA SER A 641 9.06 -16.47 17.46
C SER A 641 10.19 -17.34 16.91
N MET A 642 10.40 -17.39 15.59
CA MET A 642 11.41 -18.25 14.95
C MET A 642 12.81 -17.62 14.90
N LEU A 643 12.90 -16.30 15.09
CA LEU A 643 14.09 -15.51 14.78
C LEU A 643 14.60 -14.79 16.01
N ALA A 644 15.91 -14.88 16.24
CA ALA A 644 16.62 -14.13 17.26
C ALA A 644 16.90 -12.70 16.77
N ASN A 645 17.37 -12.58 15.53
CA ASN A 645 17.70 -11.29 14.93
C ASN A 645 17.64 -11.36 13.40
N ALA A 646 17.58 -10.21 12.72
CA ALA A 646 17.77 -10.12 11.29
C ALA A 646 18.21 -8.73 10.82
N ALA A 647 18.89 -8.69 9.68
CA ALA A 647 19.30 -7.48 8.97
C ALA A 647 19.25 -7.71 7.45
N GLY A 648 19.12 -6.64 6.66
CA GLY A 648 19.05 -6.80 5.21
C GLY A 648 19.06 -5.48 4.43
N TYR A 649 19.30 -5.60 3.13
CA TYR A 649 19.41 -4.51 2.17
C TYR A 649 18.69 -4.89 0.87
N ARG A 650 17.97 -3.96 0.23
CA ARG A 650 17.25 -4.21 -1.05
C ARG A 650 17.25 -2.97 -1.92
N GLY A 651 17.23 -3.19 -3.24
CA GLY A 651 17.17 -2.13 -4.25
C GLY A 651 15.77 -1.52 -4.38
N GLY A 652 15.64 -0.47 -5.19
CA GLY A 652 14.41 0.31 -5.39
C GLY A 652 13.30 -0.42 -6.17
N GLY A 653 13.52 -1.68 -6.54
CA GLY A 653 12.57 -2.52 -7.29
C GLY A 653 12.82 -2.59 -8.80
N ALA A 654 13.79 -1.82 -9.32
CA ALA A 654 14.28 -1.94 -10.69
C ALA A 654 15.06 -3.25 -10.93
N THR A 655 15.66 -3.80 -9.86
CA THR A 655 16.35 -5.09 -9.87
C THR A 655 15.77 -6.03 -8.81
N ALA A 656 16.07 -7.32 -8.95
CA ALA A 656 15.72 -8.33 -7.95
C ALA A 656 16.66 -8.33 -6.74
N GLU A 657 17.67 -7.46 -6.72
CA GLU A 657 18.82 -7.53 -5.83
C GLU A 657 18.47 -7.28 -4.37
N GLU A 658 19.00 -8.15 -3.50
CA GLU A 658 18.66 -8.19 -2.09
C GLU A 658 19.70 -8.94 -1.26
N ILE A 659 19.82 -8.55 0.00
CA ILE A 659 20.54 -9.23 1.07
C ILE A 659 19.56 -9.38 2.24
N ALA A 660 19.45 -10.57 2.80
CA ALA A 660 18.75 -10.82 4.06
C ALA A 660 19.53 -11.80 4.92
N VAL A 661 19.74 -11.46 6.19
CA VAL A 661 20.44 -12.28 7.18
C VAL A 661 19.48 -12.51 8.33
N PHE A 662 19.28 -13.76 8.72
CA PHE A 662 18.39 -14.19 9.79
C PHE A 662 19.15 -15.07 10.78
N GLU A 663 19.21 -14.68 12.04
CA GLU A 663 19.62 -15.55 13.14
C GLU A 663 18.37 -16.23 13.70
N VAL A 664 18.40 -17.56 13.83
CA VAL A 664 17.25 -18.34 14.30
C VAL A 664 17.36 -18.64 15.80
N LYS A 665 16.22 -18.68 16.50
CA LYS A 665 16.15 -18.90 17.96
C LYS A 665 16.43 -20.34 18.36
N ASP A 666 15.76 -21.29 17.71
CA ASP A 666 15.77 -22.70 18.11
C ASP A 666 16.49 -23.59 17.09
N GLU A 667 17.28 -24.56 17.58
CA GLU A 667 17.91 -25.59 16.75
C GLU A 667 16.83 -26.36 15.96
N GLY A 668 16.86 -26.23 14.62
CA GLY A 668 15.89 -26.84 13.70
C GLY A 668 15.01 -25.84 12.95
N ASP A 669 14.90 -24.59 13.41
CA ASP A 669 14.14 -23.54 12.70
C ASP A 669 14.89 -22.99 11.49
N GLY A 670 16.22 -23.13 11.42
CA GLY A 670 17.03 -22.76 10.25
C GLY A 670 16.53 -23.41 8.95
N ALA A 671 16.06 -24.67 9.01
CA ALA A 671 15.48 -25.35 7.86
C ALA A 671 14.12 -24.75 7.43
N LYS A 672 13.29 -24.33 8.39
CA LYS A 672 12.00 -23.68 8.12
C LYS A 672 12.19 -22.29 7.54
N VAL A 673 13.09 -21.49 8.11
CA VAL A 673 13.45 -20.15 7.61
C VAL A 673 14.05 -20.25 6.21
N LYS A 674 14.93 -21.23 5.95
CA LYS A 674 15.43 -21.53 4.61
C LYS A 674 14.32 -21.87 3.62
N GLN A 675 13.32 -22.65 4.05
CA GLN A 675 12.18 -22.98 3.19
C GLN A 675 11.33 -21.74 2.88
N LYS A 676 11.04 -20.91 3.89
CA LYS A 676 10.34 -19.64 3.73
C LYS A 676 11.06 -18.67 2.80
N ALA A 677 12.39 -18.62 2.87
CA ALA A 677 13.20 -17.88 1.90
C ALA A 677 13.06 -18.38 0.47
N LYS A 678 13.00 -19.69 0.26
CA LYS A 678 12.73 -20.26 -1.07
C LYS A 678 11.32 -19.91 -1.56
N ASP A 679 10.33 -20.00 -0.69
CA ASP A 679 8.93 -19.68 -1.02
C ASP A 679 8.80 -18.19 -1.41
N TYR A 680 9.47 -17.30 -0.68
CA TYR A 680 9.57 -15.88 -1.01
C TYR A 680 10.20 -15.63 -2.38
N ILE A 681 11.35 -16.26 -2.64
CA ILE A 681 12.04 -16.13 -3.94
C ILE A 681 11.17 -16.67 -5.08
N GLU A 682 10.43 -17.75 -4.86
CA GLU A 682 9.49 -18.28 -5.85
C GLU A 682 8.32 -17.32 -6.11
N SER A 683 7.80 -16.67 -5.08
CA SER A 683 6.82 -15.59 -5.25
C SER A 683 7.40 -14.42 -6.06
N ARG A 684 8.65 -14.03 -5.79
CA ARG A 684 9.35 -13.00 -6.56
C ARG A 684 9.55 -13.39 -8.01
N LYS A 685 9.90 -14.65 -8.32
CA LYS A 685 9.98 -15.14 -9.69
C LYS A 685 8.67 -14.95 -10.44
N ASN A 686 7.53 -15.30 -9.83
CA ASN A 686 6.22 -15.13 -10.47
C ASN A 686 5.89 -13.66 -10.77
N SER A 687 6.32 -12.75 -9.90
CA SER A 687 6.19 -11.31 -10.12
C SER A 687 7.15 -10.83 -11.23
N PHE A 688 8.46 -11.07 -11.09
CA PHE A 688 9.48 -10.54 -11.99
C PHE A 688 9.44 -11.19 -13.39
N GLN A 689 9.00 -12.44 -13.52
CA GLN A 689 8.91 -13.15 -14.81
C GLN A 689 8.02 -12.42 -15.82
N ASN A 690 6.98 -11.72 -15.35
CA ASN A 690 6.05 -11.02 -16.23
C ASN A 690 6.44 -9.55 -16.46
N TYR A 691 7.27 -8.96 -15.59
CA TYR A 691 7.49 -7.51 -15.54
C TYR A 691 8.94 -7.06 -15.73
N ILE A 692 9.93 -7.79 -15.18
CA ILE A 692 11.37 -7.52 -15.39
C ILE A 692 12.10 -8.85 -15.63
N PRO A 693 11.89 -9.50 -16.80
CA PRO A 693 12.43 -10.84 -17.07
C PRO A 693 13.96 -10.89 -17.10
N GLY A 694 14.62 -9.74 -17.26
CA GLY A 694 16.07 -9.59 -17.19
C GLY A 694 16.66 -10.01 -15.84
N GLU A 695 15.86 -9.95 -14.77
CA GLU A 695 16.30 -10.30 -13.41
C GLU A 695 16.08 -11.78 -13.04
N MET A 696 15.39 -12.54 -13.92
CA MET A 696 15.13 -13.96 -13.69
C MET A 696 16.38 -14.82 -13.50
N PRO A 697 17.53 -14.58 -14.16
CA PRO A 697 18.77 -15.31 -13.86
C PRO A 697 19.17 -15.22 -12.38
N LYS A 698 19.12 -14.02 -11.77
CA LYS A 698 19.42 -13.81 -10.34
C LYS A 698 18.45 -14.56 -9.43
N LEU A 699 17.15 -14.48 -9.73
CA LEU A 699 16.09 -15.14 -8.95
C LEU A 699 16.07 -16.66 -9.11
N ASN A 700 16.55 -17.18 -10.24
CA ASN A 700 16.69 -18.62 -10.48
C ASN A 700 17.92 -19.20 -9.80
N ARG A 701 18.92 -18.37 -9.47
CA ARG A 701 20.16 -18.77 -8.82
C ARG A 701 20.43 -17.91 -7.57
N PRO A 702 19.52 -17.87 -6.60
CA PRO A 702 19.74 -17.13 -5.37
C PRO A 702 20.84 -17.81 -4.55
N PHE A 703 21.67 -17.02 -3.89
CA PHE A 703 22.55 -17.54 -2.86
C PHE A 703 21.77 -17.71 -1.56
N ILE A 704 21.70 -18.94 -1.05
CA ILE A 704 21.12 -19.23 0.26
C ILE A 704 22.10 -20.07 1.07
N TYR A 705 22.77 -19.44 2.02
CA TYR A 705 23.50 -20.13 3.07
C TYR A 705 22.56 -20.38 4.25
N ALA A 706 22.60 -21.58 4.82
CA ALA A 706 21.79 -21.91 5.99
C ALA A 706 22.48 -22.98 6.84
N ASN A 707 22.51 -22.75 8.15
CA ASN A 707 22.82 -23.74 9.18
C ASN A 707 21.76 -23.67 10.29
N ASP A 708 21.96 -24.36 11.41
CA ASP A 708 20.96 -24.45 12.48
C ASP A 708 20.74 -23.14 13.26
N LYS A 709 21.59 -22.13 13.07
CA LYS A 709 21.53 -20.81 13.76
C LYS A 709 21.43 -19.60 12.83
N LEU A 710 21.73 -19.76 11.54
CA LEU A 710 21.88 -18.64 10.61
C LEU A 710 21.36 -19.00 9.22
N VAL A 711 20.60 -18.08 8.62
CA VAL A 711 20.20 -18.11 7.22
C VAL A 711 20.61 -16.80 6.55
N VAL A 712 21.37 -16.87 5.46
CA VAL A 712 21.76 -15.71 4.64
C VAL A 712 21.23 -15.92 3.23
N VAL A 713 20.44 -14.96 2.75
CA VAL A 713 19.92 -14.87 1.41
C VAL A 713 20.62 -13.71 0.71
N CYS A 714 21.13 -13.94 -0.49
CA CYS A 714 21.64 -12.88 -1.35
C CYS A 714 21.17 -13.14 -2.79
N ILE A 715 20.67 -12.12 -3.45
CA ILE A 715 20.22 -12.15 -4.84
C ILE A 715 21.10 -11.16 -5.60
N ALA A 716 21.96 -11.67 -6.46
CA ALA A 716 22.91 -10.92 -7.28
C ALA A 716 23.32 -11.76 -8.50
N ASP A 717 24.12 -11.20 -9.41
CA ASP A 717 24.63 -11.95 -10.58
C ASP A 717 25.82 -12.86 -10.25
N ASP A 718 26.68 -12.46 -9.31
CA ASP A 718 27.84 -13.23 -8.87
C ASP A 718 28.05 -13.09 -7.36
N TYR A 719 28.34 -14.21 -6.71
CA TYR A 719 28.57 -14.30 -5.28
C TYR A 719 30.04 -14.53 -4.92
N GLY A 720 30.93 -14.75 -5.90
CA GLY A 720 32.37 -14.96 -5.68
C GLY A 720 32.68 -16.00 -4.58
N LYS A 721 33.42 -15.59 -3.54
CA LYS A 721 33.78 -16.43 -2.38
C LYS A 721 32.88 -16.19 -1.16
N LEU A 722 31.63 -15.72 -1.35
CA LEU A 722 30.74 -15.30 -0.28
C LEU A 722 30.54 -16.37 0.80
N GLU A 723 30.33 -17.63 0.44
CA GLU A 723 30.18 -18.72 1.42
C GLU A 723 31.41 -18.88 2.33
N SER A 724 32.62 -18.74 1.78
CA SER A 724 33.86 -18.83 2.57
C SER A 724 34.02 -17.62 3.50
N LYS A 725 33.57 -16.44 3.08
CA LYS A 725 33.58 -15.22 3.89
C LYS A 725 32.56 -15.30 5.03
N ILE A 726 31.35 -15.82 4.76
CA ILE A 726 30.35 -16.10 5.79
C ILE A 726 30.91 -17.09 6.82
N LYS A 727 31.49 -18.21 6.37
CA LYS A 727 32.11 -19.22 7.26
C LYS A 727 33.28 -18.68 8.09
N ALA A 728 34.00 -17.67 7.60
CA ALA A 728 35.07 -17.01 8.33
C ALA A 728 34.54 -15.94 9.30
N PHE A 729 33.41 -15.30 8.99
CA PHE A 729 32.76 -14.31 9.84
C PHE A 729 32.10 -14.95 11.07
N ILE A 730 31.54 -16.14 10.92
CA ILE A 730 30.86 -16.90 12.00
C ILE A 730 31.82 -17.77 12.84
N LYS A 731 33.13 -17.70 12.57
CA LYS A 731 34.19 -18.44 13.26
C LYS A 731 34.89 -17.53 14.25
#